data_AF-A0A0C9UKC9-F1
#
_entry.id   AF-A0A0C9UKC9-F1
#
_cell.length_a   1.000
_cell.length_b   1.000
_cell.length_c   1.000
_cell.angle_alpha   90.00
_cell.angle_beta   90.00
_cell.angle_gamma   90.00
#
_symmetry.space_group_name_H-M   'P 1'
#
loop_
_entity.id
_entity.type
_entity.pdbx_description
1 polymer ?
#
loop_
_entity_poly.entity_id
_entity_poly.type
_entity_poly.pdbx_seq_one_letter_code
_entity_poly.pdbx_strand_id
1 'polypeptide(L)'
;MPVSLLQWVALQSASKELEEAGLFDEHMVNSNPNLLQLKEIFSSVAAPSHPLLSLLKYTSPQLEYFSSEEILSGMNKCTRQGYVQARVYHPLNAVVEYPQSGSVDGEAVAHIFRIDPSRDLEGFDPKKNIQFSLGANALQASTGAKNCSFSNDIHFEKSQFPTESLTDASREVFMKTLGFFCALQEGGCLFSSENSDAYEDSDPTAASQLYEILRDNRAGEKDPDQCNGRLLFHRDSYYRPFIQCEHRKKGHHDHLLLRNLQELDHSYLEALFNDDISTILKYEEAARDLGYGPLAPCHTVCSPREQKLLCPNWHRGSDGILKRGEILPAIDCPTRYEIYYPKPSKTPALVRGILEELLVTLGWILADATPRRLNLDSGFISGLRRILEWNSTREPTLSDLHPSLANYDHARRIIMECRKTLYPHGTGLEGVKQLYTEHSQGPPELAYVRAVESHEISREGSCTIVLCMLPAMSRLLMATRQISIDTSFKRVHKWQEFEIEAWFPSYNRSIVVSRAFITSQSATAHFLLFKRIFQVAEADTGKPFRIRHIHGDGLDSVTADGHRGQAVGFGRFCQELSKGMMGYCAYEQTKALHKLSAYDHLKRIYRYCFSHYIRHVGELKGHVDGEVLTAMMSLASADALPAHVYEKILFIIGNSGKKGIDWLKDKEAGEGWPMAAIYWGKSFMPLSVWKAAPSTSNGNEQAHRNINRDGIKLSILAGAMIGYNLDSRTMSMLEVGELLGIDANDQAATHFR
;
A
#
# COMPACT_ATOMS: atom_id res chain seq x y z
N MET A 1 30.14 12.78 -20.88
CA MET A 1 28.70 12.65 -20.56
C MET A 1 28.56 11.59 -19.46
N PRO A 2 27.73 11.76 -18.43
CA PRO A 2 27.44 10.66 -17.51
C PRO A 2 26.67 9.61 -18.29
N VAL A 3 27.15 8.38 -18.20
CA VAL A 3 26.53 7.18 -18.77
C VAL A 3 25.25 6.91 -17.99
N SER A 4 24.10 6.71 -18.65
CA SER A 4 22.86 6.30 -17.96
C SER A 4 23.03 4.92 -17.31
N LEU A 5 22.24 4.57 -16.30
CA LEU A 5 22.32 3.24 -15.67
C LEU A 5 22.19 2.09 -16.68
N LEU A 6 21.35 2.26 -17.70
CA LEU A 6 21.19 1.33 -18.82
C LEU A 6 22.46 1.24 -19.68
N GLN A 7 23.04 2.38 -20.04
CA GLN A 7 24.29 2.42 -20.79
C GLN A 7 25.46 1.88 -19.96
N TRP A 8 25.45 2.06 -18.64
CA TRP A 8 26.48 1.57 -17.73
C TRP A 8 26.40 0.05 -17.57
N VAL A 9 25.19 -0.50 -17.43
CA VAL A 9 24.95 -1.96 -17.45
C VAL A 9 25.34 -2.57 -18.79
N ALA A 10 25.02 -1.90 -19.90
CA ALA A 10 25.43 -2.34 -21.23
C ALA A 10 26.97 -2.33 -21.39
N LEU A 11 27.64 -1.29 -20.89
CA LEU A 11 29.11 -1.21 -20.90
C LEU A 11 29.76 -2.25 -19.99
N GLN A 12 29.20 -2.55 -18.81
CA GLN A 12 29.71 -3.64 -17.97
C GLN A 12 29.54 -5.02 -18.64
N SER A 13 28.38 -5.25 -19.26
CA SER A 13 28.13 -6.50 -20.00
C SER A 13 29.08 -6.65 -21.18
N ALA A 14 29.26 -5.58 -21.97
CA ALA A 14 30.22 -5.55 -23.07
C ALA A 14 31.67 -5.75 -22.58
N SER A 15 32.06 -5.13 -21.46
CA SER A 15 33.40 -5.34 -20.88
C SER A 15 33.65 -6.80 -20.53
N LYS A 16 32.66 -7.45 -19.89
CA LYS A 16 32.76 -8.86 -19.50
C LYS A 16 32.83 -9.79 -20.70
N GLU A 17 32.00 -9.56 -21.72
CA GLU A 17 32.03 -10.34 -22.97
C GLU A 17 33.37 -10.19 -23.71
N LEU A 18 33.96 -8.99 -23.71
CA LEU A 18 35.27 -8.74 -24.32
C LEU A 18 36.43 -9.40 -23.52
N GLU A 19 36.33 -9.45 -22.18
CA GLU A 19 37.26 -10.22 -21.34
C GLU A 19 37.13 -11.72 -21.59
N GLU A 20 35.91 -12.26 -21.62
CA GLU A 20 35.65 -13.67 -21.90
C GLU A 20 36.10 -14.07 -23.32
N ALA A 21 36.07 -13.13 -24.27
CA ALA A 21 36.60 -13.31 -25.62
C ALA A 21 38.15 -13.19 -25.73
N GLY A 22 38.86 -12.92 -24.62
CA GLY A 22 40.32 -12.84 -24.59
C GLY A 22 40.92 -11.56 -25.19
N LEU A 23 40.10 -10.54 -25.47
CA LEU A 23 40.54 -9.30 -26.13
C LEU A 23 41.33 -8.35 -25.21
N PHE A 24 41.29 -8.59 -23.89
CA PHE A 24 42.05 -7.83 -22.89
C PHE A 24 43.25 -8.57 -22.28
N ASP A 25 43.65 -9.69 -22.90
CA ASP A 25 44.91 -10.38 -22.57
C ASP A 25 46.12 -9.47 -22.76
N GLU A 26 47.11 -9.57 -21.87
CA GLU A 26 48.32 -8.73 -21.88
C GLU A 26 49.02 -8.72 -23.24
N HIS A 27 49.07 -9.86 -23.92
CA HIS A 27 49.69 -9.98 -25.24
C HIS A 27 48.93 -9.20 -26.32
N MET A 28 47.58 -9.23 -26.31
CA MET A 28 46.75 -8.52 -27.29
C MET A 28 46.70 -7.02 -27.02
N VAL A 29 46.65 -6.63 -25.75
CA VAL A 29 46.60 -5.23 -25.31
C VAL A 29 47.92 -4.51 -25.58
N ASN A 30 49.07 -5.15 -25.34
CA ASN A 30 50.39 -4.58 -25.64
C ASN A 30 50.67 -4.45 -27.14
N SER A 31 49.95 -5.22 -27.96
CA SER A 31 50.09 -5.21 -29.43
C SER A 31 49.18 -4.19 -30.12
N ASN A 32 48.17 -3.63 -29.42
CA ASN A 32 47.18 -2.73 -30.02
C ASN A 32 46.84 -1.55 -29.10
N PRO A 33 47.30 -0.33 -29.43
CA PRO A 33 47.05 0.88 -28.63
C PRO A 33 45.56 1.19 -28.43
N ASN A 34 44.71 0.82 -29.39
CA ASN A 34 43.27 1.04 -29.29
C ASN A 34 42.60 0.09 -28.29
N LEU A 35 43.12 -1.13 -28.13
CA LEU A 35 42.64 -2.07 -27.10
C LEU A 35 43.07 -1.64 -25.70
N LEU A 36 44.27 -1.06 -25.57
CA LEU A 36 44.72 -0.43 -24.32
C LEU A 36 43.80 0.74 -23.93
N GLN A 37 43.50 1.62 -24.88
CA GLN A 37 42.60 2.76 -24.67
C GLN A 37 41.17 2.30 -24.35
N LEU A 38 40.68 1.26 -25.02
CA LEU A 38 39.37 0.66 -24.74
C LEU A 38 39.34 0.03 -23.33
N LYS A 39 40.39 -0.69 -22.94
CA LYS A 39 40.54 -1.29 -21.60
C LYS A 39 40.61 -0.23 -20.51
N GLU A 40 41.31 0.88 -20.73
CA GLU A 40 41.34 2.02 -19.81
C GLU A 40 39.96 2.70 -19.67
N ILE A 41 39.22 2.84 -20.79
CA ILE A 41 37.85 3.36 -20.77
C ILE A 41 36.94 2.43 -19.94
N PHE A 42 36.97 1.12 -20.17
CA PHE A 42 36.18 0.16 -19.38
C PHE A 42 36.62 0.12 -17.92
N SER A 43 37.92 0.20 -17.63
CA SER A 43 38.45 0.25 -16.26
C SER A 43 38.03 1.51 -15.51
N SER A 44 37.85 2.65 -16.21
CA SER A 44 37.32 3.89 -15.63
C SER A 44 35.82 3.83 -15.33
N VAL A 45 35.09 2.93 -16.00
CA VAL A 45 33.66 2.65 -15.82
C VAL A 45 33.41 1.52 -14.79
N ALA A 46 34.43 0.71 -14.51
CA ALA A 46 34.42 -0.47 -13.65
C ALA A 46 34.47 -0.19 -12.14
N ALA A 47 34.29 1.06 -11.69
CA ALA A 47 34.05 1.29 -10.26
C ALA A 47 32.78 0.53 -9.83
N PRO A 48 32.83 -0.33 -8.79
CA PRO A 48 31.69 -1.16 -8.38
C PRO A 48 30.49 -0.35 -7.88
N SER A 49 30.70 0.94 -7.60
CA SER A 49 29.70 1.88 -7.09
C SER A 49 29.11 2.73 -8.20
N HIS A 50 27.81 3.00 -8.10
CA HIS A 50 27.14 4.02 -8.91
C HIS A 50 27.99 5.31 -8.89
N PRO A 51 28.23 6.00 -10.03
CA PRO A 51 29.09 7.20 -10.09
C PRO A 51 28.65 8.38 -9.19
N LEU A 52 27.55 8.22 -8.45
CA LEU A 52 26.93 9.19 -7.56
C LEU A 52 27.07 8.81 -6.07
N LEU A 53 27.50 7.58 -5.75
CA LEU A 53 27.73 7.12 -4.38
C LEU A 53 28.93 7.81 -3.72
N SER A 54 29.98 8.10 -4.49
CA SER A 54 31.13 8.90 -4.06
C SER A 54 30.76 10.37 -3.78
N LEU A 55 29.69 10.87 -4.41
CA LEU A 55 29.15 12.22 -4.21
C LEU A 55 28.17 12.31 -3.04
N LEU A 56 27.50 11.20 -2.68
CA LEU A 56 26.66 11.10 -1.47
C LEU A 56 27.49 11.04 -0.19
N LYS A 57 28.72 10.53 -0.27
CA LYS A 57 29.70 10.50 0.83
C LYS A 57 30.77 11.59 0.70
N TYR A 58 30.48 12.65 -0.05
CA TYR A 58 31.42 13.75 -0.27
C TYR A 58 31.70 14.47 1.05
N THR A 59 32.94 14.36 1.54
CA THR A 59 33.43 15.18 2.65
C THR A 59 34.14 16.40 2.06
N SER A 60 33.78 17.60 2.51
CA SER A 60 34.38 18.82 1.97
C SER A 60 35.90 18.85 2.22
N PRO A 61 36.72 19.27 1.24
CA PRO A 61 38.14 19.57 1.42
C PRO A 61 38.38 20.57 2.55
N GLN A 62 39.62 20.65 3.05
CA GLN A 62 39.96 21.65 4.07
C GLN A 62 39.81 23.09 3.54
N LEU A 63 39.46 24.01 4.44
CA LEU A 63 39.39 25.46 4.21
C LEU A 63 40.76 26.01 3.79
N GLU A 64 40.79 26.76 2.69
CA GLU A 64 41.97 27.53 2.28
C GLU A 64 41.78 29.00 2.64
N TYR A 65 42.61 29.52 3.55
CA TYR A 65 42.62 30.93 3.92
C TYR A 65 43.33 31.77 2.86
N PHE A 66 42.79 32.96 2.57
CA PHE A 66 43.47 33.91 1.70
C PHE A 66 44.73 34.45 2.37
N SER A 67 45.85 34.45 1.65
CA SER A 67 47.09 35.05 2.15
C SER A 67 47.02 36.59 2.15
N SER A 68 47.94 37.25 2.87
CA SER A 68 48.00 38.71 2.93
C SER A 68 48.17 39.36 1.55
N GLU A 69 48.90 38.73 0.64
CA GLU A 69 49.08 39.20 -0.75
C GLU A 69 47.79 39.05 -1.58
N GLU A 70 47.05 37.96 -1.36
CA GLU A 70 45.75 37.73 -2.01
C GLU A 70 44.68 38.73 -1.54
N ILE A 71 44.72 39.12 -0.26
CA ILE A 71 43.83 40.14 0.30
C ILE A 71 44.20 41.53 -0.25
N LEU A 72 45.49 41.86 -0.32
CA LEU A 72 45.96 43.15 -0.86
C LEU A 72 45.63 43.32 -2.35
N SER A 73 45.68 42.23 -3.11
CA SER A 73 45.25 42.19 -4.52
C SER A 73 43.72 42.14 -4.69
N GLY A 74 42.97 42.06 -3.59
CA GLY A 74 41.50 42.07 -3.58
C GLY A 74 40.85 40.76 -4.00
N MET A 75 41.59 39.65 -4.06
CA MET A 75 41.05 38.34 -4.46
C MET A 75 40.03 37.77 -3.46
N ASN A 76 39.96 38.34 -2.28
CA ASN A 76 38.98 37.98 -1.25
C ASN A 76 37.67 38.78 -1.33
N LYS A 77 37.51 39.67 -2.33
CA LYS A 77 36.26 40.42 -2.57
C LYS A 77 35.24 39.55 -3.28
N CYS A 78 34.09 39.31 -2.64
CA CYS A 78 32.97 38.59 -3.26
C CYS A 78 31.95 39.54 -3.91
N THR A 79 31.85 40.79 -3.44
CA THR A 79 31.03 41.85 -4.03
C THR A 79 31.73 43.21 -3.89
N ARG A 80 31.09 44.30 -4.34
CA ARG A 80 31.64 45.67 -4.18
C ARG A 80 31.87 46.07 -2.72
N GLN A 81 31.16 45.45 -1.77
CA GLN A 81 31.24 45.74 -0.33
C GLN A 81 31.51 44.50 0.54
N GLY A 82 31.45 43.29 -0.04
CA GLY A 82 31.58 42.02 0.68
C GLY A 82 32.93 41.35 0.47
N TYR A 83 33.45 40.78 1.54
CA TYR A 83 34.74 40.11 1.59
C TYR A 83 34.58 38.74 2.25
N VAL A 84 35.46 37.80 1.89
CA VAL A 84 35.55 36.46 2.47
C VAL A 84 36.96 36.25 3.05
N GLN A 85 37.09 35.35 4.02
CA GLN A 85 38.35 35.07 4.72
C GLN A 85 38.96 33.73 4.29
N ALA A 86 38.13 32.81 3.82
CA ALA A 86 38.56 31.52 3.28
C ALA A 86 37.72 31.10 2.07
N ARG A 87 38.23 30.13 1.32
CA ARG A 87 37.56 29.52 0.17
C ARG A 87 37.67 28.00 0.19
N VAL A 88 36.70 27.36 -0.45
CA VAL A 88 36.65 25.90 -0.63
C VAL A 88 36.22 25.60 -2.06
N TYR A 89 36.98 24.75 -2.75
CA TYR A 89 36.65 24.31 -4.11
C TYR A 89 35.93 22.97 -4.09
N HIS A 90 34.75 22.94 -4.70
CA HIS A 90 33.95 21.74 -4.85
C HIS A 90 34.09 21.16 -6.27
N PRO A 91 34.26 19.84 -6.42
CA PRO A 91 34.27 19.19 -7.72
C PRO A 91 32.91 19.30 -8.42
N LEU A 92 32.89 18.99 -9.72
CA LEU A 92 31.66 18.98 -10.51
C LEU A 92 30.63 18.03 -9.88
N ASN A 93 29.38 18.48 -9.72
CA ASN A 93 28.27 17.73 -9.11
C ASN A 93 28.40 17.43 -7.60
N ALA A 94 29.32 18.08 -6.86
CA ALA A 94 29.42 17.91 -5.42
C ALA A 94 28.09 18.23 -4.70
N VAL A 95 27.62 17.29 -3.88
CA VAL A 95 26.53 17.52 -2.94
C VAL A 95 27.15 17.89 -1.61
N VAL A 96 26.93 19.14 -1.18
CA VAL A 96 27.47 19.66 0.08
C VAL A 96 26.36 19.61 1.10
N GLU A 97 26.39 18.59 1.94
CA GLU A 97 25.40 18.44 2.99
C GLU A 97 25.52 19.60 3.99
N TYR A 98 26.71 19.78 4.57
CA TYR A 98 27.07 20.87 5.49
C TYR A 98 28.17 21.76 4.89
N PRO A 99 27.87 22.98 4.41
CA PRO A 99 28.91 23.91 3.99
C PRO A 99 29.77 24.30 5.20
N GLN A 100 31.10 24.24 5.04
CA GLN A 100 32.04 24.70 6.06
C GLN A 100 31.84 26.20 6.35
N SER A 101 31.65 26.54 7.63
CA SER A 101 31.58 27.92 8.10
C SER A 101 32.93 28.37 8.66
N GLY A 102 33.10 29.69 8.80
CA GLY A 102 34.24 30.26 9.50
C GLY A 102 34.33 29.77 10.95
N SER A 103 35.55 29.78 11.47
CA SER A 103 35.88 29.36 12.83
C SER A 103 35.49 30.40 13.89
N VAL A 104 35.31 31.66 13.48
CA VAL A 104 34.93 32.79 14.33
C VAL A 104 33.72 33.56 13.77
N ASP A 105 33.05 34.33 14.63
CA ASP A 105 31.90 35.13 14.21
C ASP A 105 32.31 36.25 13.23
N GLY A 106 31.50 36.46 12.19
CA GLY A 106 31.79 37.39 11.10
C GLY A 106 32.77 36.88 10.03
N GLU A 107 33.30 35.66 10.16
CA GLU A 107 34.16 35.03 9.15
C GLU A 107 33.30 34.37 8.05
N ALA A 108 33.43 34.88 6.82
CA ALA A 108 32.73 34.43 5.63
C ALA A 108 33.62 33.49 4.78
N VAL A 109 33.05 32.35 4.39
CA VAL A 109 33.70 31.32 3.57
C VAL A 109 33.07 31.30 2.17
N ALA A 110 33.88 31.32 1.12
CA ALA A 110 33.43 31.16 -0.25
C ALA A 110 33.40 29.68 -0.68
N HIS A 111 32.22 29.16 -0.96
CA HIS A 111 32.04 27.83 -1.58
C HIS A 111 31.99 27.96 -3.10
N ILE A 112 33.01 27.45 -3.77
CA ILE A 112 33.19 27.61 -5.22
C ILE A 112 32.91 26.26 -5.90
N PHE A 113 31.84 26.20 -6.68
CA PHE A 113 31.43 24.99 -7.39
C PHE A 113 31.89 25.04 -8.85
N ARG A 114 32.48 23.93 -9.33
CA ARG A 114 32.70 23.76 -10.77
C ARG A 114 31.38 23.50 -11.48
N ILE A 115 31.14 24.23 -12.57
CA ILE A 115 29.93 24.11 -13.41
C ILE A 115 30.36 23.66 -14.80
N ASP A 116 29.58 22.76 -15.41
CA ASP A 116 29.71 22.38 -16.81
C ASP A 116 28.92 23.36 -17.68
N PRO A 117 29.56 24.22 -18.48
CA PRO A 117 28.89 25.25 -19.29
C PRO A 117 28.04 24.67 -20.42
N SER A 118 28.14 23.36 -20.71
CA SER A 118 27.29 22.68 -21.71
C SER A 118 25.91 22.29 -21.17
N ARG A 119 25.67 22.42 -19.85
CA ARG A 119 24.39 22.09 -19.21
C ARG A 119 23.55 23.32 -18.95
N ASP A 120 22.23 23.14 -18.99
CA ASP A 120 21.28 24.17 -18.59
C ASP A 120 21.44 24.54 -17.10
N LEU A 121 21.76 25.81 -16.85
CA LEU A 121 22.01 26.37 -15.52
C LEU A 121 20.74 26.39 -14.67
N GLU A 122 19.54 26.42 -15.26
CA GLU A 122 18.28 26.34 -14.49
C GLU A 122 18.03 24.92 -13.96
N GLY A 123 18.36 23.90 -14.76
CA GLY A 123 18.25 22.50 -14.38
C GLY A 123 19.31 22.05 -13.36
N PHE A 124 20.52 22.63 -13.44
CA PHE A 124 21.70 22.17 -12.69
C PHE A 124 22.38 23.27 -11.84
N ASP A 125 21.59 24.11 -11.17
CA ASP A 125 22.09 25.14 -10.24
C ASP A 125 22.79 24.49 -9.02
N PRO A 126 24.10 24.72 -8.79
CA PRO A 126 24.83 24.19 -7.64
C PRO A 126 24.24 24.57 -6.27
N LYS A 127 23.46 25.66 -6.18
CA LYS A 127 22.72 26.02 -4.96
C LYS A 127 21.73 24.94 -4.53
N LYS A 128 21.19 24.16 -5.48
CA LYS A 128 20.29 23.03 -5.21
C LYS A 128 21.00 21.81 -4.61
N ASN A 129 22.34 21.80 -4.65
CA ASN A 129 23.19 20.74 -4.09
C ASN A 129 23.68 21.03 -2.67
N ILE A 130 23.32 22.20 -2.10
CA ILE A 130 23.54 22.51 -0.69
C ILE A 130 22.29 22.05 0.08
N GLN A 131 22.42 21.02 0.93
CA GLN A 131 21.26 20.53 1.71
C GLN A 131 20.88 21.48 2.83
N PHE A 132 21.90 22.00 3.52
CA PHE A 132 21.77 22.83 4.69
C PHE A 132 22.37 24.22 4.43
N SER A 133 21.72 24.97 3.55
CA SER A 133 21.85 26.42 3.56
C SER A 133 20.74 26.97 4.45
N LEU A 134 21.02 27.98 5.27
CA LEU A 134 20.01 28.91 5.79
C LEU A 134 19.24 29.49 4.59
N GLY A 135 18.21 28.79 4.14
CA GLY A 135 17.61 29.02 2.84
C GLY A 135 16.85 30.33 2.81
N ALA A 136 17.13 31.14 1.78
CA ALA A 136 16.26 32.02 0.97
C ALA A 136 15.20 32.95 1.61
N ASN A 137 14.84 32.82 2.88
CA ASN A 137 14.04 33.77 3.63
C ASN A 137 14.80 34.13 4.89
N ALA A 138 15.71 35.10 4.77
CA ALA A 138 15.98 36.00 5.87
C ALA A 138 14.68 36.77 6.14
N LEU A 139 13.82 36.20 6.97
CA LEU A 139 12.93 36.87 7.93
C LEU A 139 12.15 35.76 8.67
N GLN A 140 12.48 35.63 9.95
CA GLN A 140 11.92 34.77 10.99
C GLN A 140 12.42 33.31 11.07
N ALA A 141 13.20 33.12 12.16
CA ALA A 141 13.40 31.90 12.92
C ALA A 141 14.41 30.87 12.38
N SER A 142 15.69 31.11 12.66
CA SER A 142 16.62 30.06 13.09
C SER A 142 17.55 30.66 14.13
N THR A 143 17.05 30.75 15.35
CA THR A 143 17.88 31.12 16.48
C THR A 143 18.69 29.90 16.88
N GLY A 144 20.00 30.08 16.85
CA GLY A 144 20.98 29.09 17.22
C GLY A 144 20.84 28.64 18.66
N ALA A 145 21.63 27.63 18.92
CA ALA A 145 21.48 26.86 20.10
C ALA A 145 22.93 26.47 20.49
N LYS A 146 23.28 26.63 21.78
CA LYS A 146 24.59 26.47 22.44
C LYS A 146 24.49 25.75 23.86
N ASN A 147 24.97 24.48 24.07
CA ASN A 147 25.01 23.68 25.34
C ASN A 147 26.16 24.06 26.28
N CYS A 148 25.93 24.45 27.54
CA CYS A 148 26.93 24.94 28.53
C CYS A 148 27.98 23.90 29.09
N SER A 149 29.16 24.36 29.51
CA SER A 149 30.28 23.69 30.19
C SER A 149 30.23 24.08 31.66
N PHE A 150 29.34 23.43 32.40
CA PHE A 150 29.19 23.65 33.83
C PHE A 150 29.56 22.38 34.63
N SER A 151 30.72 21.79 34.32
CA SER A 151 31.25 20.70 35.12
C SER A 151 32.75 20.65 34.99
N ASN A 152 33.42 21.45 35.81
CA ASN A 152 34.79 21.17 36.23
C ASN A 152 35.01 21.38 37.74
N ASP A 153 34.06 21.97 38.49
CA ASP A 153 34.24 22.22 39.94
C ASP A 153 33.38 21.38 40.87
N ILE A 154 32.82 20.26 40.39
CA ILE A 154 32.32 19.22 41.27
C ILE A 154 32.96 17.92 40.82
N HIS A 155 33.93 17.44 41.61
CA HIS A 155 34.41 16.06 41.54
C HIS A 155 33.23 15.12 41.81
N PHE A 156 32.52 14.73 40.75
CA PHE A 156 31.78 13.48 40.77
C PHE A 156 32.74 12.40 40.30
N GLU A 157 33.18 11.54 41.22
CA GLU A 157 33.70 10.24 40.85
C GLU A 157 32.65 9.57 39.97
N LYS A 158 32.98 9.40 38.68
CA LYS A 158 32.27 8.48 37.80
C LYS A 158 32.43 7.09 38.41
N SER A 159 31.53 6.70 39.31
CA SER A 159 31.29 5.29 39.52
C SER A 159 30.82 4.72 38.18
N GLN A 160 31.55 3.71 37.74
CA GLN A 160 31.28 2.95 36.54
C GLN A 160 29.83 2.49 36.56
N PHE A 161 29.01 2.93 35.61
CA PHE A 161 27.78 2.23 35.29
C PHE A 161 27.88 1.59 33.91
N PRO A 162 27.51 0.31 33.77
CA PRO A 162 27.66 -0.41 32.52
C PRO A 162 26.78 0.22 31.45
N THR A 163 27.36 0.49 30.29
CA THR A 163 26.63 0.80 29.06
C THR A 163 26.17 -0.53 28.46
N GLU A 164 25.17 -1.15 29.08
CA GLU A 164 24.37 -2.20 28.44
C GLU A 164 23.04 -1.61 27.98
N SER A 165 22.66 -1.95 26.75
CA SER A 165 21.36 -1.60 26.18
C SER A 165 20.25 -2.33 26.94
N LEU A 166 19.74 -1.72 28.01
CA LEU A 166 18.58 -2.23 28.73
C LEU A 166 17.31 -1.73 28.03
N THR A 167 16.73 -2.55 27.15
CA THR A 167 15.29 -2.48 26.89
C THR A 167 14.59 -3.05 28.11
N ASP A 168 14.40 -2.23 29.14
CA ASP A 168 13.73 -2.68 30.35
C ASP A 168 12.25 -2.32 30.28
N ALA A 169 11.43 -3.28 29.83
CA ALA A 169 9.98 -3.14 29.82
C ALA A 169 9.43 -2.76 31.21
N SER A 170 10.14 -3.12 32.30
CA SER A 170 9.76 -2.74 33.66
C SER A 170 9.89 -1.22 33.90
N ARG A 171 10.91 -0.58 33.34
CA ARG A 171 11.08 0.89 33.39
C ARG A 171 9.94 1.60 32.67
N GLU A 172 9.55 1.11 31.49
CA GLU A 172 8.45 1.69 30.72
C GLU A 172 7.12 1.58 31.47
N VAL A 173 6.80 0.39 31.99
CA VAL A 173 5.58 0.15 32.79
C VAL A 173 5.57 1.01 34.06
N PHE A 174 6.71 1.13 34.76
CA PHE A 174 6.84 1.97 35.95
C PHE A 174 6.57 3.45 35.63
N MET A 175 7.27 4.01 34.64
CA MET A 175 7.14 5.43 34.26
C MET A 175 5.73 5.74 33.74
N LYS A 176 5.13 4.82 32.99
CA LYS A 176 3.75 4.92 32.50
C LYS A 176 2.74 4.90 33.64
N THR A 177 2.93 4.04 34.64
CA THR A 177 2.06 3.93 35.83
C THR A 177 2.13 5.18 36.69
N LEU A 178 3.32 5.68 36.99
CA LEU A 178 3.52 6.90 37.77
C LEU A 178 2.98 8.13 37.04
N GLY A 179 3.30 8.27 35.75
CA GLY A 179 2.81 9.38 34.92
C GLY A 179 1.28 9.41 34.83
N PHE A 180 0.65 8.25 34.72
CA PHE A 180 -0.81 8.13 34.72
C PHE A 180 -1.43 8.54 36.06
N PHE A 181 -0.88 8.08 37.19
CA PHE A 181 -1.33 8.50 38.51
C PHE A 181 -1.25 10.03 38.68
N CYS A 182 -0.11 10.63 38.36
CA CYS A 182 0.06 12.08 38.51
C CYS A 182 -0.91 12.88 37.64
N ALA A 183 -1.18 12.43 36.41
CA ALA A 183 -2.16 13.07 35.53
C ALA A 183 -3.59 13.01 36.09
N LEU A 184 -3.96 11.90 36.74
CA LEU A 184 -5.26 11.78 37.42
C LEU A 184 -5.36 12.70 38.63
N GLN A 185 -4.28 12.86 39.40
CA GLN A 185 -4.27 13.79 40.53
C GLN A 185 -4.33 15.26 40.09
N GLU A 186 -3.65 15.63 38.99
CA GLU A 186 -3.71 16.99 38.45
C GLU A 186 -5.07 17.32 37.83
N GLY A 187 -5.64 16.36 37.09
CA GLY A 187 -6.88 16.49 36.33
C GLY A 187 -8.17 16.27 37.13
N GLY A 188 -8.19 15.39 38.12
CA GLY A 188 -9.40 15.03 38.87
C GLY A 188 -10.52 14.45 37.99
N CYS A 189 -11.76 14.55 38.45
CA CYS A 189 -12.93 14.17 37.64
C CYS A 189 -13.29 15.31 36.67
N LEU A 190 -13.11 15.10 35.36
CA LEU A 190 -13.33 16.14 34.32
C LEU A 190 -14.82 16.42 33.98
N PHE A 191 -15.76 15.84 34.72
CA PHE A 191 -17.21 16.05 34.53
C PHE A 191 -17.71 17.25 35.34
N SER A 192 -18.79 17.89 34.92
CA SER A 192 -19.38 19.03 35.63
C SER A 192 -20.02 18.62 36.97
N SER A 193 -19.94 19.50 37.95
CA SER A 193 -20.67 19.46 39.21
C SER A 193 -22.15 19.71 38.96
N GLU A 194 -22.97 18.66 38.83
CA GLU A 194 -24.42 18.85 38.87
C GLU A 194 -24.86 19.20 40.29
N ASN A 195 -25.53 20.35 40.44
CA ASN A 195 -26.20 20.76 41.67
C ASN A 195 -27.25 19.71 42.07
N SER A 196 -26.91 18.85 43.03
CA SER A 196 -27.91 18.09 43.79
C SER A 196 -27.50 17.99 45.26
N ASP A 197 -28.08 18.89 46.05
CA ASP A 197 -28.48 18.79 47.46
C ASP A 197 -27.58 18.03 48.44
N ALA A 198 -26.90 18.85 49.24
CA ALA A 198 -26.62 18.70 50.67
C ALA A 198 -26.24 17.30 51.17
N TYR A 199 -24.95 17.09 51.46
CA TYR A 199 -24.51 16.51 52.73
C TYR A 199 -23.06 16.91 53.03
N GLU A 200 -22.90 17.48 54.23
CA GLU A 200 -21.73 17.53 55.12
C GLU A 200 -20.33 17.77 54.53
N ASP A 201 -19.89 19.01 54.77
CA ASP A 201 -18.51 19.47 55.01
C ASP A 201 -17.47 18.35 55.17
N SER A 202 -16.97 17.85 54.03
CA SER A 202 -15.75 17.08 54.00
C SER A 202 -14.62 18.05 53.73
N ASP A 203 -13.85 18.30 54.78
CA ASP A 203 -12.63 19.09 54.84
C ASP A 203 -11.87 19.07 53.49
N PRO A 204 -11.76 20.21 52.77
CA PRO A 204 -11.03 20.32 51.51
C PRO A 204 -9.53 20.04 51.66
N THR A 205 -9.07 19.86 52.91
CA THR A 205 -7.67 19.84 53.32
C THR A 205 -7.11 18.45 53.63
N ALA A 206 -7.75 17.38 53.15
CA ALA A 206 -7.09 16.08 53.05
C ALA A 206 -6.52 15.86 51.63
N ALA A 207 -5.68 16.78 51.18
CA ALA A 207 -4.72 16.45 50.13
C ALA A 207 -3.87 15.29 50.65
N SER A 208 -3.62 14.25 49.83
CA SER A 208 -2.69 13.19 50.20
C SER A 208 -1.42 13.86 50.72
N GLN A 209 -1.03 13.53 51.96
CA GLN A 209 0.14 14.13 52.62
C GLN A 209 1.46 13.81 51.90
N LEU A 210 1.38 13.04 50.82
CA LEU A 210 2.49 12.45 50.09
C LEU A 210 2.61 12.95 48.66
N TYR A 211 1.72 13.86 48.21
CA TYR A 211 1.76 14.40 46.85
C TYR A 211 1.33 15.87 46.78
N GLU A 212 2.08 16.68 46.04
CA GLU A 212 1.83 18.12 45.87
C GLU A 212 1.56 18.46 44.40
N ILE A 213 0.43 19.11 44.12
CA ILE A 213 0.05 19.56 42.77
C ILE A 213 0.55 20.98 42.54
N LEU A 214 1.73 21.09 41.94
CA LEU A 214 2.23 22.36 41.42
C LEU A 214 1.86 22.49 39.93
N ARG A 215 1.11 23.54 39.59
CA ARG A 215 0.74 23.86 38.20
C ARG A 215 1.78 24.78 37.57
N ASP A 216 2.10 24.49 36.33
CA ASP A 216 2.90 25.41 35.51
C ASP A 216 2.01 26.61 35.12
N ASN A 217 2.59 27.79 34.95
CA ASN A 217 1.84 29.04 34.67
C ASN A 217 1.08 29.01 33.34
N ARG A 218 1.35 28.00 32.49
CA ARG A 218 0.64 27.75 31.22
C ARG A 218 -0.47 26.70 31.33
N ALA A 219 -0.64 26.06 32.48
CA ALA A 219 -1.77 25.15 32.70
C ALA A 219 -3.06 25.98 32.72
N GLY A 220 -4.08 25.55 31.97
CA GLY A 220 -5.38 26.22 31.98
C GLY A 220 -5.96 26.30 33.39
N GLU A 221 -6.67 27.39 33.68
CA GLU A 221 -7.43 27.50 34.93
C GLU A 221 -8.39 26.31 35.02
N LYS A 222 -8.52 25.77 36.24
CA LYS A 222 -9.47 24.69 36.52
C LYS A 222 -10.87 25.26 36.29
N ASP A 223 -11.68 24.58 35.50
CA ASP A 223 -13.07 24.98 35.28
C ASP A 223 -13.79 25.02 36.64
N PRO A 224 -14.35 26.15 37.08
CA PRO A 224 -15.04 26.24 38.37
C PRO A 224 -16.23 25.27 38.48
N ASP A 225 -16.78 24.82 37.34
CA ASP A 225 -17.88 23.86 37.31
C ASP A 225 -17.38 22.41 37.36
N GLN A 226 -16.08 22.15 37.50
CA GLN A 226 -15.51 20.80 37.51
C GLN A 226 -15.80 20.04 38.83
N CYS A 227 -16.15 18.76 38.72
CA CYS A 227 -16.40 17.87 39.85
C CYS A 227 -15.21 17.79 40.83
N ASN A 228 -15.49 17.99 42.11
CA ASN A 228 -14.54 17.93 43.23
C ASN A 228 -14.39 16.53 43.85
N GLY A 229 -15.06 15.51 43.31
CA GLY A 229 -15.04 14.15 43.85
C GLY A 229 -13.67 13.47 43.69
N ARG A 230 -13.24 12.76 44.74
CA ARG A 230 -11.99 11.98 44.78
C ARG A 230 -12.04 10.80 43.84
N LEU A 231 -10.90 10.49 43.23
CA LEU A 231 -10.72 9.29 42.43
C LEU A 231 -10.23 8.15 43.32
N LEU A 232 -10.99 7.05 43.34
CA LEU A 232 -10.73 5.88 44.17
C LEU A 232 -10.37 4.69 43.29
N PHE A 233 -9.34 3.94 43.70
CA PHE A 233 -9.00 2.66 43.09
C PHE A 233 -9.84 1.54 43.72
N HIS A 234 -10.47 0.72 42.89
CA HIS A 234 -11.29 -0.40 43.31
C HIS A 234 -11.02 -1.64 42.48
N ARG A 235 -11.45 -2.79 43.01
CA ARG A 235 -11.50 -4.06 42.30
C ARG A 235 -12.94 -4.55 42.26
N ASP A 236 -13.38 -5.01 41.09
CA ASP A 236 -14.73 -5.55 40.95
C ASP A 236 -14.84 -6.96 41.58
N SER A 237 -16.02 -7.57 41.50
CA SER A 237 -16.24 -8.94 42.01
C SER A 237 -15.39 -10.01 41.31
N TYR A 238 -14.78 -9.69 40.18
CA TYR A 238 -13.86 -10.55 39.42
C TYR A 238 -12.40 -10.12 39.62
N TYR A 239 -12.13 -9.27 40.63
CA TYR A 239 -10.82 -8.74 40.99
C TYR A 239 -10.17 -7.85 39.93
N ARG A 240 -10.95 -7.34 38.96
CA ARG A 240 -10.45 -6.46 37.90
C ARG A 240 -10.33 -5.03 38.42
N PRO A 241 -9.19 -4.36 38.23
CA PRO A 241 -8.99 -3.02 38.74
C PRO A 241 -9.75 -1.99 37.92
N PHE A 242 -10.33 -1.00 38.59
CA PHE A 242 -10.94 0.17 37.98
C PHE A 242 -10.77 1.38 38.89
N ILE A 243 -10.73 2.58 38.31
CA ILE A 243 -10.73 3.84 39.07
C ILE A 243 -12.08 4.52 38.85
N GLN A 244 -12.73 4.97 39.92
CA GLN A 244 -13.96 5.75 39.80
C GLN A 244 -13.92 7.01 40.66
N CYS A 245 -14.66 8.03 40.24
CA CYS A 245 -14.99 9.16 41.10
C CYS A 245 -15.95 8.72 42.23
N GLU A 246 -15.72 9.18 43.46
CA GLU A 246 -16.53 8.83 44.63
C GLU A 246 -18.02 9.22 44.50
N HIS A 247 -18.32 10.29 43.75
CA HIS A 247 -19.69 10.73 43.47
C HIS A 247 -20.43 9.83 42.46
N ARG A 248 -19.74 8.88 41.84
CA ARG A 248 -20.31 8.02 40.82
C ARG A 248 -21.21 6.93 41.40
N LYS A 249 -22.51 7.02 41.14
CA LYS A 249 -23.51 6.01 41.53
C LYS A 249 -23.71 4.93 40.46
N LYS A 250 -24.11 3.73 40.88
CA LYS A 250 -24.36 2.59 39.97
C LYS A 250 -25.50 2.92 39.00
N GLY A 251 -25.19 3.00 37.70
CA GLY A 251 -26.15 3.32 36.64
C GLY A 251 -26.03 4.75 36.09
N HIS A 252 -25.25 5.63 36.72
CA HIS A 252 -24.97 6.97 36.22
C HIS A 252 -23.80 6.99 35.22
N HIS A 253 -23.94 7.80 34.18
CA HIS A 253 -22.89 8.06 33.18
C HIS A 253 -22.12 9.35 33.47
N ASP A 254 -22.62 10.16 34.40
CA ASP A 254 -21.97 11.36 34.89
C ASP A 254 -20.94 10.95 35.96
N HIS A 255 -19.73 11.51 35.86
CA HIS A 255 -18.51 11.18 36.61
C HIS A 255 -17.59 10.09 36.03
N LEU A 256 -16.30 10.26 36.32
CA LEU A 256 -15.20 9.46 35.76
C LEU A 256 -15.26 7.99 36.20
N LEU A 257 -15.08 7.08 35.23
CA LEU A 257 -14.84 5.66 35.43
C LEU A 257 -13.82 5.14 34.41
N LEU A 258 -12.71 4.59 34.90
CA LEU A 258 -11.64 4.01 34.09
C LEU A 258 -11.52 2.52 34.38
N ARG A 259 -11.77 1.68 33.37
CA ARG A 259 -11.72 0.20 33.48
C ARG A 259 -10.56 -0.45 32.72
N ASN A 260 -9.97 0.25 31.76
CA ASN A 260 -8.92 -0.29 30.89
C ASN A 260 -7.53 0.04 31.47
N LEU A 261 -7.20 -0.53 32.62
CA LEU A 261 -5.91 -0.30 33.31
C LEU A 261 -4.85 -1.36 32.98
N GLN A 262 -5.10 -2.25 32.00
CA GLN A 262 -4.30 -3.45 31.72
C GLN A 262 -2.82 -3.21 31.34
N GLU A 263 -2.47 -1.99 30.98
CA GLU A 263 -1.11 -1.62 30.54
C GLU A 263 -0.28 -0.96 31.65
N LEU A 264 -0.80 -0.94 32.89
CA LEU A 264 -0.19 -0.32 34.07
C LEU A 264 0.12 -1.37 35.13
N ASP A 265 1.06 -1.08 36.03
CA ASP A 265 1.30 -1.90 37.21
C ASP A 265 0.20 -1.65 38.25
N HIS A 266 -0.73 -2.60 38.40
CA HIS A 266 -1.88 -2.45 39.29
C HIS A 266 -1.50 -2.42 40.76
N SER A 267 -0.42 -3.09 41.16
CA SER A 267 0.02 -3.13 42.55
C SER A 267 0.68 -1.81 42.94
N TYR A 268 1.50 -1.24 42.05
CA TYR A 268 2.08 0.09 42.28
C TYR A 268 1.01 1.18 42.23
N LEU A 269 0.09 1.12 41.26
CA LEU A 269 -1.00 2.08 41.14
C LEU A 269 -1.96 2.06 42.34
N GLU A 270 -2.34 0.88 42.82
CA GLU A 270 -3.18 0.72 44.02
C GLU A 270 -2.47 1.25 45.27
N ALA A 271 -1.17 1.01 45.40
CA ALA A 271 -0.38 1.55 46.51
C ALA A 271 -0.34 3.08 46.50
N LEU A 272 -0.22 3.71 45.32
CA LEU A 272 -0.26 5.17 45.15
C LEU A 272 -1.62 5.78 45.52
N PHE A 273 -2.74 5.12 45.21
CA PHE A 273 -4.08 5.60 45.58
C PHE A 273 -4.43 5.39 47.07
N ASN A 274 -3.80 4.41 47.72
CA ASN A 274 -4.03 4.07 49.12
C ASN A 274 -2.98 4.65 50.08
N ASP A 275 -2.06 5.48 49.58
CA ASP A 275 -0.95 6.04 50.35
C ASP A 275 -0.10 4.95 51.08
N ASP A 276 0.03 3.75 50.49
CA ASP A 276 0.83 2.64 51.05
C ASP A 276 2.32 2.86 50.82
N ILE A 277 2.93 3.65 51.70
CA ILE A 277 4.34 4.03 51.66
C ILE A 277 5.30 2.84 51.58
N SER A 278 5.00 1.75 52.29
CA SER A 278 5.88 0.57 52.31
C SER A 278 6.00 -0.04 50.91
N THR A 279 4.85 -0.20 50.24
CA THR A 279 4.81 -0.73 48.88
C THR A 279 5.36 0.28 47.87
N ILE A 280 5.02 1.57 48.02
CA ILE A 280 5.51 2.62 47.12
C ILE A 280 7.05 2.70 47.16
N LEU A 281 7.65 2.77 48.35
CA LEU A 281 9.10 2.83 48.51
C LEU A 281 9.79 1.61 47.90
N LYS A 282 9.21 0.41 48.04
CA LYS A 282 9.76 -0.80 47.40
C LYS A 282 9.91 -0.65 45.87
N TYR A 283 8.89 -0.09 45.20
CA TYR A 283 8.95 0.14 43.75
C TYR A 283 9.90 1.29 43.38
N GLU A 284 9.88 2.39 44.15
CA GLU A 284 10.70 3.57 43.86
C GLU A 284 12.18 3.36 44.19
N GLU A 285 12.52 2.60 45.22
CA GLU A 285 13.90 2.20 45.56
C GLU A 285 14.47 1.25 44.52
N ALA A 286 13.69 0.26 44.07
CA ALA A 286 14.09 -0.61 42.96
C ALA A 286 14.34 0.18 41.66
N ALA A 287 13.49 1.17 41.38
CA ALA A 287 13.70 2.09 40.25
C ALA A 287 14.97 2.95 40.44
N ARG A 288 15.20 3.46 41.66
CA ARG A 288 16.40 4.26 42.01
C ARG A 288 17.67 3.46 41.78
N ASP A 289 17.70 2.20 42.20
CA ASP A 289 18.86 1.32 42.05
C ASP A 289 19.21 1.06 40.56
N LEU A 290 18.21 1.21 39.68
CA LEU A 290 18.35 1.16 38.22
C LEU A 290 18.51 2.56 37.57
N GLY A 291 18.62 3.62 38.37
CA GLY A 291 18.90 4.98 37.93
C GLY A 291 17.69 5.75 37.35
N TYR A 292 16.46 5.37 37.67
CA TYR A 292 15.24 6.07 37.24
C TYR A 292 14.18 6.20 38.35
N GLY A 293 13.11 6.96 38.10
CA GLY A 293 12.02 7.17 39.07
C GLY A 293 12.25 8.33 40.05
N PRO A 294 11.31 8.57 40.97
CA PRO A 294 11.24 9.81 41.76
C PRO A 294 12.29 9.94 42.87
N LEU A 295 12.91 8.82 43.26
CA LEU A 295 14.02 8.77 44.22
C LEU A 295 15.40 8.82 43.55
N ALA A 296 15.48 8.71 42.21
CA ALA A 296 16.74 8.79 41.49
C ALA A 296 17.21 10.25 41.37
N PRO A 297 18.54 10.50 41.36
CA PRO A 297 19.08 11.83 41.13
C PRO A 297 18.57 12.41 39.80
N CYS A 298 17.94 13.59 39.89
CA CYS A 298 17.42 14.28 38.72
C CYS A 298 18.54 15.02 37.99
N HIS A 299 18.76 14.69 36.73
CA HIS A 299 19.69 15.39 35.84
C HIS A 299 18.94 16.21 34.77
N THR A 300 17.68 16.58 35.06
CA THR A 300 16.85 17.30 34.09
C THR A 300 17.35 18.72 33.94
N VAL A 301 17.81 19.06 32.74
CA VAL A 301 18.20 20.41 32.35
C VAL A 301 17.19 20.90 31.31
N CYS A 302 16.63 22.08 31.53
CA CYS A 302 15.70 22.72 30.60
C CYS A 302 16.35 23.92 29.93
N SER A 303 15.95 24.20 28.69
CA SER A 303 16.42 25.40 27.97
C SER A 303 15.90 26.66 28.68
N PRO A 304 16.69 27.75 28.79
CA PRO A 304 16.20 29.05 29.28
C PRO A 304 15.02 29.64 28.47
N ARG A 305 14.75 29.08 27.27
CA ARG A 305 13.62 29.47 26.41
C ARG A 305 12.35 28.67 26.67
N GLU A 306 12.46 27.53 27.34
CA GLU A 306 11.29 26.82 27.83
C GLU A 306 10.75 27.63 29.00
N GLN A 307 9.57 28.25 28.84
CA GLN A 307 8.85 28.91 29.93
C GLN A 307 8.23 27.86 30.88
N LYS A 308 9.04 26.89 31.32
CA LYS A 308 8.66 25.86 32.29
C LYS A 308 9.27 26.26 33.63
N LEU A 309 8.45 26.32 34.66
CA LEU A 309 8.91 26.55 36.03
C LEU A 309 9.12 25.25 36.81
N LEU A 310 8.59 24.14 36.29
CA LEU A 310 8.55 22.84 36.97
C LEU A 310 9.18 21.76 36.10
N CYS A 311 9.94 20.87 36.74
CA CYS A 311 10.57 19.73 36.11
C CYS A 311 9.50 18.81 35.48
N PRO A 312 9.71 18.30 34.25
CA PRO A 312 8.79 17.32 33.65
C PRO A 312 8.78 15.98 34.39
N ASN A 313 9.81 15.68 35.19
CA ASN A 313 9.88 14.49 36.02
C ASN A 313 9.36 14.77 37.42
N TRP A 314 8.72 13.77 38.02
CA TRP A 314 8.29 13.79 39.41
C TRP A 314 9.43 13.39 40.35
N HIS A 315 9.53 14.06 41.48
CA HIS A 315 10.58 13.87 42.48
C HIS A 315 9.96 13.72 43.86
N ARG A 316 10.54 12.87 44.71
CA ARG A 316 10.25 12.95 46.14
C ARG A 316 11.17 13.99 46.78
N GLY A 317 10.58 14.95 47.51
CA GLY A 317 11.31 15.85 48.38
C GLY A 317 11.87 15.13 49.59
N SER A 318 12.70 15.82 50.37
CA SER A 318 13.22 15.32 51.66
C SER A 318 12.12 15.07 52.70
N ASP A 319 10.96 15.68 52.49
CA ASP A 319 9.69 15.48 53.22
C ASP A 319 8.94 14.20 52.79
N GLY A 320 9.45 13.49 51.78
CA GLY A 320 8.80 12.32 51.19
C GLY A 320 7.64 12.67 50.26
N ILE A 321 7.38 13.96 50.00
CA ILE A 321 6.27 14.41 49.16
C ILE A 321 6.67 14.32 47.69
N LEU A 322 5.84 13.64 46.90
CA LEU A 322 5.99 13.53 45.46
C LEU A 322 5.51 14.84 44.81
N LYS A 323 6.43 15.58 44.20
CA LYS A 323 6.18 16.90 43.59
C LYS A 323 7.00 17.09 42.31
N ARG A 324 6.63 18.09 41.51
CA ARG A 324 7.51 18.54 40.42
C ARG A 324 8.59 19.43 41.01
N GLY A 325 9.85 19.13 40.70
CA GLY A 325 10.97 19.95 41.18
C GLY A 325 10.94 21.33 40.53
N GLU A 326 11.28 22.37 41.28
CA GLU A 326 11.41 23.71 40.72
C GLU A 326 12.63 23.79 39.79
N ILE A 327 12.45 24.35 38.60
CA ILE A 327 13.55 24.64 37.69
C ILE A 327 14.17 25.96 38.14
N LEU A 328 15.32 25.87 38.80
CA LEU A 328 16.06 27.05 39.25
C LEU A 328 16.77 27.73 38.07
N PRO A 329 16.62 29.05 37.88
CA PRO A 329 17.36 29.78 36.86
C PRO A 329 18.83 29.92 37.26
N ALA A 330 19.73 29.31 36.47
CA ALA A 330 21.16 29.57 36.60
C ALA A 330 21.50 30.93 35.97
N ILE A 331 21.84 31.92 36.80
CA ILE A 331 21.95 33.33 36.37
C ILE A 331 23.34 33.64 35.75
N ASP A 332 24.37 32.82 36.02
CA ASP A 332 25.75 32.99 35.52
C ASP A 332 26.38 31.68 34.99
N CYS A 333 26.02 31.22 33.78
CA CYS A 333 26.69 30.08 33.08
C CYS A 333 27.59 30.61 31.94
N PRO A 334 28.94 30.52 32.00
CA PRO A 334 29.78 31.27 31.06
C PRO A 334 29.93 30.74 29.63
N THR A 335 29.65 29.48 29.27
CA THR A 335 29.75 29.02 27.85
C THR A 335 29.17 27.63 27.60
N ARG A 336 28.63 27.32 26.39
CA ARG A 336 29.04 26.23 25.43
C ARG A 336 27.90 25.96 24.39
N TYR A 337 28.01 24.98 23.45
CA TYR A 337 27.55 24.86 22.03
C TYR A 337 26.44 23.80 21.66
N GLU A 338 25.54 24.04 20.68
CA GLU A 338 24.52 23.12 20.18
C GLU A 338 24.86 23.01 18.69
N ILE A 339 25.06 21.78 18.28
CA ILE A 339 25.22 21.45 16.88
C ILE A 339 23.82 21.12 16.42
N TYR A 340 23.26 22.05 15.66
CA TYR A 340 22.03 21.79 14.94
C TYR A 340 22.36 20.83 13.80
N TYR A 341 21.79 19.63 13.84
CA TYR A 341 21.54 18.83 12.64
C TYR A 341 20.18 19.28 12.12
N PRO A 342 20.09 20.30 11.24
CA PRO A 342 18.86 20.55 10.52
C PRO A 342 18.37 19.23 9.92
N LYS A 343 17.10 18.88 10.16
CA LYS A 343 16.51 17.71 9.49
C LYS A 343 16.56 17.96 7.99
N PRO A 344 17.02 17.00 7.16
CA PRO A 344 17.04 17.18 5.72
C PRO A 344 15.63 17.50 5.22
N SER A 345 15.39 18.79 4.91
CA SER A 345 14.10 19.31 4.49
C SER A 345 13.85 19.09 2.99
N LYS A 346 14.91 18.80 2.24
CA LYS A 346 14.92 18.59 0.79
C LYS A 346 15.65 17.28 0.46
N THR A 347 15.23 16.65 -0.63
CA THR A 347 15.93 15.51 -1.23
C THR A 347 16.88 16.09 -2.27
N PRO A 348 18.21 15.82 -2.18
CA PRO A 348 19.16 16.32 -3.17
C PRO A 348 18.75 15.95 -4.59
N ALA A 349 19.02 16.82 -5.56
CA ALA A 349 18.70 16.57 -6.96
C ALA A 349 19.26 15.23 -7.46
N LEU A 350 20.43 14.85 -6.96
CA LEU A 350 21.09 13.58 -7.25
C LEU A 350 20.31 12.36 -6.74
N VAL A 351 19.94 12.37 -5.46
CA VAL A 351 19.14 11.32 -4.81
C VAL A 351 17.78 11.22 -5.47
N ARG A 352 17.17 12.37 -5.76
CA ARG A 352 15.92 12.47 -6.49
C ARG A 352 16.06 11.81 -7.85
N GLY A 353 17.09 12.14 -8.64
CA GLY A 353 17.34 11.52 -9.95
C GLY A 353 17.45 10.00 -9.88
N ILE A 354 18.18 9.46 -8.90
CA ILE A 354 18.29 8.01 -8.66
C ILE A 354 16.91 7.39 -8.37
N LEU A 355 16.12 8.03 -7.48
CA LEU A 355 14.78 7.55 -7.16
C LEU A 355 13.85 7.64 -8.38
N GLU A 356 13.90 8.72 -9.16
CA GLU A 356 13.13 8.89 -10.39
C GLU A 356 13.46 7.81 -11.42
N GLU A 357 14.75 7.51 -11.63
CA GLU A 357 15.18 6.42 -12.51
C GLU A 357 14.62 5.06 -12.06
N LEU A 358 14.75 4.74 -10.76
CA LEU A 358 14.15 3.52 -10.20
C LEU A 358 12.63 3.49 -10.42
N LEU A 359 11.93 4.60 -10.19
CA LEU A 359 10.49 4.70 -10.38
C LEU A 359 10.05 4.48 -11.82
N VAL A 360 10.82 4.99 -12.80
CA VAL A 360 10.53 4.80 -14.23
C VAL A 360 10.68 3.33 -14.62
N THR A 361 11.64 2.60 -14.05
CA THR A 361 11.82 1.16 -14.35
C THR A 361 10.69 0.26 -13.86
N LEU A 362 9.81 0.75 -12.98
CA LEU A 362 8.67 0.00 -12.45
C LEU A 362 7.55 -0.22 -13.48
N GLY A 363 7.59 0.49 -14.61
CA GLY A 363 6.56 0.39 -15.66
C GLY A 363 5.15 0.63 -15.12
N TRP A 364 4.26 -0.36 -15.29
CA TRP A 364 2.87 -0.27 -14.86
C TRP A 364 2.71 -0.12 -13.34
N ILE A 365 3.66 -0.62 -12.53
CA ILE A 365 3.59 -0.56 -11.06
C ILE A 365 3.60 0.91 -10.60
N LEU A 366 4.27 1.80 -11.33
CA LEU A 366 4.31 3.23 -11.01
C LEU A 366 2.91 3.88 -10.99
N ALA A 367 1.97 3.39 -11.80
CA ALA A 367 0.61 3.91 -11.86
C ALA A 367 -0.12 3.79 -10.50
N ASP A 368 0.26 2.82 -9.65
CA ASP A 368 -0.33 2.60 -8.32
C ASP A 368 0.71 2.60 -7.18
N ALA A 369 1.95 2.98 -7.49
CA ALA A 369 3.03 3.07 -6.51
C ALA A 369 2.70 4.01 -5.33
N THR A 370 3.10 3.59 -4.14
CA THR A 370 3.11 4.40 -2.93
C THR A 370 4.42 4.10 -2.20
N PRO A 371 4.93 5.00 -1.33
CA PRO A 371 6.16 4.73 -0.59
C PRO A 371 6.15 3.37 0.11
N ARG A 372 4.99 2.99 0.69
CA ARG A 372 4.79 1.68 1.32
C ARG A 372 4.86 0.51 0.34
N ARG A 373 4.26 0.63 -0.84
CA ARG A 373 4.28 -0.44 -1.85
C ARG A 373 5.66 -0.61 -2.48
N LEU A 374 6.42 0.47 -2.65
CA LEU A 374 7.80 0.40 -3.14
C LEU A 374 8.71 -0.37 -2.18
N ASN A 375 8.54 -0.16 -0.87
CA ASN A 375 9.29 -0.91 0.14
C ASN A 375 8.92 -2.41 0.18
N LEU A 376 7.86 -2.84 -0.49
CA LEU A 376 7.44 -4.25 -0.61
C LEU A 376 7.70 -4.81 -2.02
N ASP A 377 8.10 -3.98 -2.96
CA ASP A 377 8.29 -4.38 -4.35
C ASP A 377 9.69 -4.97 -4.54
N SER A 378 9.75 -6.27 -4.83
CA SER A 378 11.02 -6.98 -4.97
C SER A 378 11.93 -6.42 -6.08
N GLY A 379 11.34 -5.92 -7.17
CA GLY A 379 12.09 -5.30 -8.27
C GLY A 379 12.73 -3.98 -7.84
N PHE A 380 11.93 -3.12 -7.21
CA PHE A 380 12.39 -1.87 -6.62
C PHE A 380 13.48 -2.10 -5.56
N ILE A 381 13.25 -3.01 -4.61
CA ILE A 381 14.20 -3.34 -3.55
C ILE A 381 15.48 -3.93 -4.13
N SER A 382 15.41 -4.77 -5.16
CA SER A 382 16.60 -5.29 -5.84
C SER A 382 17.39 -4.18 -6.54
N GLY A 383 16.69 -3.25 -7.21
CA GLY A 383 17.30 -2.06 -7.79
C GLY A 383 18.00 -1.20 -6.73
N LEU A 384 17.34 -0.99 -5.59
CA LEU A 384 17.87 -0.23 -4.47
C LEU A 384 19.08 -0.91 -3.82
N ARG A 385 19.04 -2.23 -3.61
CA ARG A 385 20.18 -3.02 -3.11
C ARG A 385 21.41 -2.86 -4.01
N ARG A 386 21.21 -2.98 -5.32
CA ARG A 386 22.29 -2.80 -6.30
C ARG A 386 22.89 -1.41 -6.23
N ILE A 387 22.05 -0.38 -6.17
CA ILE A 387 22.50 1.02 -6.11
C ILE A 387 23.25 1.31 -4.81
N LEU A 388 22.85 0.71 -3.68
CA LEU A 388 23.45 0.97 -2.37
C LEU A 388 24.60 0.01 -2.02
N GLU A 389 24.97 -0.92 -2.91
CA GLU A 389 25.90 -2.03 -2.61
C GLU A 389 25.52 -2.76 -1.31
N TRP A 390 24.22 -3.04 -1.18
CA TRP A 390 23.63 -3.41 0.09
C TRP A 390 23.95 -4.85 0.49
N ASN A 391 24.89 -5.01 1.43
CA ASN A 391 25.38 -6.32 1.90
C ASN A 391 24.74 -6.79 3.22
N SER A 392 23.73 -6.08 3.74
CA SER A 392 23.07 -6.44 5.00
C SER A 392 22.01 -7.53 4.81
N THR A 393 21.76 -8.30 5.87
CA THR A 393 20.70 -9.32 5.93
C THR A 393 19.30 -8.70 5.89
N ARG A 394 19.13 -7.46 6.38
CA ARG A 394 17.87 -6.73 6.26
C ARG A 394 17.68 -6.12 4.88
N GLU A 395 16.44 -5.92 4.46
CA GLU A 395 16.14 -5.16 3.24
C GLU A 395 16.46 -3.66 3.41
N PRO A 396 16.97 -2.99 2.36
CA PRO A 396 17.09 -1.54 2.37
C PRO A 396 15.72 -0.89 2.28
N THR A 397 15.62 0.31 2.79
CA THR A 397 14.44 1.17 2.78
C THR A 397 14.75 2.46 2.03
N LEU A 398 13.72 3.23 1.67
CA LEU A 398 13.93 4.55 1.08
C LEU A 398 14.82 5.47 1.93
N SER A 399 14.78 5.35 3.26
CA SER A 399 15.67 6.15 4.14
C SER A 399 17.13 5.74 4.07
N ASP A 400 17.44 4.50 3.65
CA ASP A 400 18.81 4.04 3.42
C ASP A 400 19.38 4.65 2.12
N LEU A 401 18.51 5.04 1.17
CA LEU A 401 18.92 5.86 0.03
C LEU A 401 19.27 7.28 0.49
N HIS A 402 18.40 7.88 1.30
CA HIS A 402 18.66 9.19 1.92
C HIS A 402 17.70 9.47 3.08
N PRO A 403 18.15 10.05 4.21
CA PRO A 403 17.29 10.33 5.37
C PRO A 403 16.06 11.20 5.07
N SER A 404 16.10 12.10 4.07
CA SER A 404 14.94 12.90 3.66
C SER A 404 13.75 12.06 3.20
N LEU A 405 13.99 10.85 2.70
CA LEU A 405 12.97 9.93 2.19
C LEU A 405 12.34 9.06 3.29
N ALA A 406 12.83 9.16 4.54
CA ALA A 406 12.10 8.68 5.71
C ALA A 406 10.74 9.37 5.84
N ASN A 407 10.62 10.61 5.35
CA ASN A 407 9.35 11.29 5.20
C ASN A 407 8.63 10.77 3.95
N TYR A 408 7.63 9.89 4.16
CA TYR A 408 6.84 9.31 3.07
C TYR A 408 6.05 10.35 2.27
N ASP A 409 5.71 11.51 2.81
CA ASP A 409 5.08 12.57 2.01
C ASP A 409 6.04 13.14 0.96
N HIS A 410 7.34 13.17 1.28
CA HIS A 410 8.37 13.57 0.32
C HIS A 410 8.51 12.55 -0.82
N ALA A 411 8.68 11.27 -0.46
CA ALA A 411 8.73 10.19 -1.43
C ALA A 411 7.44 10.16 -2.27
N ARG A 412 6.27 10.34 -1.64
CA ARG A 412 4.98 10.45 -2.32
C ARG A 412 4.95 11.60 -3.31
N ARG A 413 5.49 12.78 -2.97
CA ARG A 413 5.56 13.92 -3.89
C ARG A 413 6.37 13.58 -5.13
N ILE A 414 7.55 12.98 -4.97
CA ILE A 414 8.41 12.56 -6.09
C ILE A 414 7.68 11.51 -6.96
N ILE A 415 7.06 10.50 -6.34
CA ILE A 415 6.24 9.50 -7.06
C ILE A 415 5.14 10.17 -7.87
N MET A 416 4.43 11.14 -7.29
CA MET A 416 3.34 11.84 -7.98
C MET A 416 3.85 12.72 -9.13
N GLU A 417 5.04 13.33 -8.99
CA GLU A 417 5.69 14.10 -10.06
C GLU A 417 6.13 13.19 -11.22
N CYS A 418 6.74 12.03 -10.95
CA CYS A 418 7.04 11.01 -11.96
C CYS A 418 5.77 10.52 -12.64
N ARG A 419 4.74 10.20 -11.86
CA ARG A 419 3.46 9.71 -12.36
C ARG A 419 2.77 10.75 -13.25
N LYS A 420 2.81 12.02 -12.90
CA LYS A 420 2.26 13.11 -13.73
C LYS A 420 2.99 13.24 -15.06
N THR A 421 4.29 12.96 -15.07
CA THR A 421 5.11 13.01 -16.29
C THR A 421 4.82 11.83 -17.21
N LEU A 422 4.76 10.61 -16.66
CA LEU A 422 4.52 9.38 -17.45
C LEU A 422 3.04 9.15 -17.78
N TYR A 423 2.13 9.62 -16.93
CA TYR A 423 0.69 9.48 -17.08
C TYR A 423 0.03 10.87 -16.99
N PRO A 424 0.23 11.75 -17.99
CA PRO A 424 -0.27 13.13 -17.96
C PRO A 424 -1.80 13.22 -17.87
N HIS A 425 -2.51 12.19 -18.35
CA HIS A 425 -3.97 12.05 -18.26
C HIS A 425 -4.44 11.37 -16.96
N GLY A 426 -3.52 11.14 -16.01
CA GLY A 426 -3.76 10.42 -14.76
C GLY A 426 -3.88 8.91 -14.93
N THR A 427 -4.22 8.22 -13.84
CA THR A 427 -4.31 6.75 -13.80
C THR A 427 -5.76 6.23 -13.73
N GLY A 428 -6.72 7.15 -13.84
CA GLY A 428 -8.16 6.87 -13.93
C GLY A 428 -8.61 6.56 -15.35
N LEU A 429 -9.91 6.77 -15.61
CA LEU A 429 -10.53 6.51 -16.91
C LEU A 429 -9.89 7.31 -18.06
N GLU A 430 -9.51 8.57 -17.83
CA GLU A 430 -8.86 9.41 -18.85
C GLU A 430 -7.50 8.84 -19.28
N GLY A 431 -6.72 8.27 -18.35
CA GLY A 431 -5.50 7.55 -18.67
C GLY A 431 -5.75 6.32 -19.56
N VAL A 432 -6.86 5.61 -19.35
CA VAL A 432 -7.25 4.46 -20.18
C VAL A 432 -7.74 4.89 -21.56
N LYS A 433 -8.46 6.03 -21.67
CA LYS A 433 -8.83 6.62 -22.97
C LYS A 433 -7.60 7.00 -23.79
N GLN A 434 -6.58 7.54 -23.12
CA GLN A 434 -5.29 7.81 -23.77
C GLN A 434 -4.63 6.51 -24.25
N LEU A 435 -4.57 5.49 -23.39
CA LEU A 435 -4.03 4.16 -23.76
C LEU A 435 -4.81 3.51 -24.93
N TYR A 436 -6.13 3.69 -24.97
CA TYR A 436 -6.97 3.27 -26.10
C TYR A 436 -6.60 4.00 -27.39
N THR A 437 -6.35 5.31 -27.32
CA THR A 437 -5.93 6.12 -28.47
C THR A 437 -4.57 5.66 -28.99
N GLU A 438 -3.61 5.39 -28.09
CA GLU A 438 -2.29 4.85 -28.44
C GLU A 438 -2.41 3.49 -29.13
N HIS A 439 -3.20 2.57 -28.57
CA HIS A 439 -3.44 1.26 -29.20
C HIS A 439 -4.15 1.37 -30.54
N SER A 440 -5.03 2.35 -30.74
CA SER A 440 -5.74 2.57 -32.01
C SER A 440 -4.83 3.13 -33.11
N GLN A 441 -3.74 3.81 -32.74
CA GLN A 441 -2.74 4.36 -33.67
C GLN A 441 -1.54 3.41 -33.88
N GLY A 442 -1.31 2.50 -32.96
CA GLY A 442 -0.25 1.51 -33.02
C GLY A 442 -0.55 0.30 -33.91
N PRO A 443 0.34 -0.71 -33.91
CA PRO A 443 0.12 -1.95 -34.65
C PRO A 443 -1.17 -2.67 -34.17
N PRO A 444 -2.10 -3.03 -35.08
CA PRO A 444 -3.37 -3.64 -34.70
C PRO A 444 -3.23 -4.93 -33.87
N GLU A 445 -2.24 -5.78 -34.16
CA GLU A 445 -1.98 -7.02 -33.42
C GLU A 445 -1.55 -6.79 -31.95
N LEU A 446 -1.08 -5.58 -31.62
CA LEU A 446 -0.71 -5.19 -30.25
C LEU A 446 -1.78 -4.34 -29.57
N ALA A 447 -2.87 -3.99 -30.27
CA ALA A 447 -3.95 -3.22 -29.69
C ALA A 447 -4.66 -4.06 -28.62
N TYR A 448 -4.51 -3.69 -27.35
CA TYR A 448 -5.11 -4.43 -26.25
C TYR A 448 -6.37 -3.79 -25.69
N VAL A 449 -6.36 -2.48 -25.43
CA VAL A 449 -7.59 -1.77 -25.06
C VAL A 449 -8.37 -1.52 -26.35
N ARG A 450 -9.53 -2.14 -26.50
CA ARG A 450 -10.32 -2.20 -27.75
C ARG A 450 -11.57 -1.34 -27.73
N ALA A 451 -12.06 -0.97 -26.55
CA ALA A 451 -13.17 -0.05 -26.41
C ALA A 451 -13.12 0.64 -25.05
N VAL A 452 -13.49 1.92 -25.01
CA VAL A 452 -13.73 2.69 -23.79
C VAL A 452 -15.02 3.47 -23.99
N GLU A 453 -16.10 3.02 -23.36
CA GLU A 453 -17.45 3.50 -23.63
C GLU A 453 -18.21 3.85 -22.38
N SER A 454 -18.98 4.93 -22.43
CA SER A 454 -19.93 5.29 -21.38
C SER A 454 -21.34 5.31 -21.97
N HIS A 455 -22.25 4.62 -21.29
CA HIS A 455 -23.64 4.44 -21.70
C HIS A 455 -24.55 4.93 -20.59
N GLU A 456 -25.55 5.74 -20.93
CA GLU A 456 -26.63 6.11 -20.00
C GLU A 456 -27.75 5.08 -20.09
N ILE A 457 -27.96 4.34 -19.02
CA ILE A 457 -29.01 3.31 -18.96
C ILE A 457 -30.19 3.88 -18.18
N SER A 458 -31.33 3.99 -18.87
CA SER A 458 -32.56 4.53 -18.27
C SER A 458 -32.89 3.81 -16.95
N ARG A 459 -33.05 4.60 -15.87
CA ARG A 459 -33.36 4.14 -14.50
C ARG A 459 -32.27 3.32 -13.79
N GLU A 460 -31.14 3.05 -14.44
CA GLU A 460 -30.01 2.30 -13.87
C GLU A 460 -28.74 3.16 -13.72
N GLY A 461 -28.70 4.33 -14.38
CA GLY A 461 -27.59 5.28 -14.31
C GLY A 461 -26.52 5.03 -15.38
N SER A 462 -25.34 5.61 -15.17
CA SER A 462 -24.24 5.51 -16.11
C SER A 462 -23.47 4.18 -15.96
N CYS A 463 -23.17 3.56 -17.09
CA CYS A 463 -22.37 2.36 -17.19
C CYS A 463 -21.15 2.66 -18.05
N THR A 464 -19.95 2.42 -17.52
CA THR A 464 -18.71 2.50 -18.31
C THR A 464 -18.15 1.12 -18.55
N ILE A 465 -17.73 0.85 -19.78
CA ILE A 465 -17.13 -0.39 -20.24
C ILE A 465 -15.74 -0.08 -20.80
N VAL A 466 -14.73 -0.80 -20.30
CA VAL A 466 -13.38 -0.86 -20.88
C VAL A 466 -13.15 -2.28 -21.34
N LEU A 467 -13.03 -2.51 -22.65
CA LEU A 467 -12.74 -3.83 -23.21
C LEU A 467 -11.24 -3.98 -23.46
N CYS A 468 -10.66 -5.06 -22.96
CA CYS A 468 -9.24 -5.39 -23.00
C CYS A 468 -9.05 -6.79 -23.62
N MET A 469 -8.59 -6.86 -24.87
CA MET A 469 -8.54 -8.10 -25.63
C MET A 469 -7.59 -7.99 -26.84
N LEU A 470 -6.52 -8.81 -26.87
CA LEU A 470 -5.64 -8.92 -28.03
C LEU A 470 -6.37 -9.58 -29.21
N PRO A 471 -6.03 -9.27 -30.47
CA PRO A 471 -6.58 -9.98 -31.63
C PRO A 471 -6.34 -11.50 -31.61
N ALA A 472 -5.22 -11.97 -31.05
CA ALA A 472 -4.99 -13.39 -30.81
C ALA A 472 -6.04 -14.02 -29.88
N MET A 473 -6.45 -13.30 -28.84
CA MET A 473 -7.52 -13.75 -27.95
C MET A 473 -8.87 -13.79 -28.69
N SER A 474 -9.12 -12.87 -29.63
CA SER A 474 -10.30 -12.90 -30.50
C SER A 474 -10.38 -14.17 -31.33
N ARG A 475 -9.25 -14.59 -31.92
CA ARG A 475 -9.18 -15.85 -32.67
C ARG A 475 -9.54 -17.05 -31.79
N LEU A 476 -9.03 -17.09 -30.56
CA LEU A 476 -9.34 -18.14 -29.57
C LEU A 476 -10.81 -18.11 -29.13
N LEU A 477 -11.36 -16.92 -28.83
CA LEU A 477 -12.78 -16.76 -28.47
C LEU A 477 -13.72 -17.24 -29.58
N MET A 478 -13.38 -16.98 -30.85
CA MET A 478 -14.18 -17.39 -31.99
C MET A 478 -14.05 -18.89 -32.31
N ALA A 479 -12.97 -19.54 -31.88
CA ALA A 479 -12.70 -20.96 -32.12
C ALA A 479 -13.26 -21.88 -31.02
N THR A 480 -13.41 -21.38 -29.79
CA THR A 480 -13.86 -22.22 -28.66
C THR A 480 -15.33 -22.62 -28.74
N ARG A 481 -15.63 -23.81 -28.21
CA ARG A 481 -16.99 -24.36 -28.10
C ARG A 481 -17.59 -24.18 -26.71
N GLN A 482 -16.78 -24.04 -25.69
CA GLN A 482 -17.25 -23.83 -24.32
C GLN A 482 -16.49 -22.67 -23.69
N ILE A 483 -17.24 -21.79 -23.03
CA ILE A 483 -16.67 -20.70 -22.25
C ILE A 483 -17.14 -20.75 -20.80
N SER A 484 -16.26 -20.35 -19.90
CA SER A 484 -16.58 -19.99 -18.54
C SER A 484 -16.48 -18.47 -18.37
N ILE A 485 -17.34 -17.91 -17.55
CA ILE A 485 -17.33 -16.48 -17.24
C ILE A 485 -17.24 -16.29 -15.74
N ASP A 486 -16.35 -15.40 -15.32
CA ASP A 486 -16.16 -15.03 -13.92
C ASP A 486 -16.03 -13.50 -13.78
N THR A 487 -16.37 -12.98 -12.60
CA THR A 487 -16.27 -11.55 -12.30
C THR A 487 -15.58 -11.32 -10.96
N SER A 488 -14.48 -10.57 -10.96
CA SER A 488 -13.72 -10.18 -9.78
C SER A 488 -13.99 -8.73 -9.38
N PHE A 489 -14.16 -8.51 -8.06
CA PHE A 489 -14.42 -7.18 -7.47
C PHE A 489 -13.22 -6.61 -6.73
N LYS A 490 -12.13 -7.38 -6.60
CA LYS A 490 -11.02 -7.07 -5.69
C LYS A 490 -9.91 -6.28 -6.36
N ARG A 491 -9.68 -6.54 -7.66
CA ARG A 491 -8.46 -6.09 -8.32
C ARG A 491 -8.44 -4.59 -8.60
N VAL A 492 -9.51 -4.04 -9.17
CA VAL A 492 -9.55 -2.64 -9.57
C VAL A 492 -10.59 -1.88 -8.75
N HIS A 493 -10.18 -0.77 -8.13
CA HIS A 493 -11.03 -0.02 -7.23
C HIS A 493 -12.19 0.66 -7.98
N LYS A 494 -13.44 0.37 -7.56
CA LYS A 494 -14.71 0.82 -8.18
C LYS A 494 -15.08 0.17 -9.52
N TRP A 495 -14.31 -0.82 -9.97
CA TRP A 495 -14.58 -1.53 -11.21
C TRP A 495 -14.77 -3.02 -10.93
N GLN A 496 -15.55 -3.65 -11.78
CA GLN A 496 -15.73 -5.09 -11.80
C GLN A 496 -14.95 -5.62 -12.98
N GLU A 497 -14.05 -6.54 -12.71
CA GLU A 497 -13.29 -7.19 -13.74
C GLU A 497 -14.01 -8.43 -14.22
N PHE A 498 -14.43 -8.39 -15.48
CA PHE A 498 -15.16 -9.45 -16.16
C PHE A 498 -14.20 -10.23 -17.06
N GLU A 499 -14.19 -11.55 -16.94
CA GLU A 499 -13.33 -12.43 -17.73
C GLU A 499 -14.16 -13.51 -18.44
N ILE A 500 -13.84 -13.75 -19.72
CA ILE A 500 -14.24 -14.96 -20.43
C ILE A 500 -13.01 -15.85 -20.56
N GLU A 501 -13.14 -17.10 -20.16
CA GLU A 501 -12.11 -18.13 -20.23
C GLU A 501 -12.60 -19.31 -21.07
N ALA A 502 -11.67 -20.00 -21.71
CA ALA A 502 -11.91 -21.30 -22.32
C ALA A 502 -10.77 -22.27 -22.03
N TRP A 503 -11.11 -23.56 -21.92
CA TRP A 503 -10.14 -24.65 -21.88
C TRP A 503 -9.74 -25.06 -23.29
N PHE A 504 -8.44 -25.16 -23.54
CA PHE A 504 -7.90 -25.57 -24.83
C PHE A 504 -7.12 -26.88 -24.68
N PRO A 505 -7.66 -28.01 -25.18
CA PRO A 505 -6.99 -29.30 -25.09
C PRO A 505 -5.61 -29.31 -25.74
N SER A 506 -5.42 -28.55 -26.82
CA SER A 506 -4.14 -28.40 -27.53
C SER A 506 -3.02 -27.81 -26.66
N TYR A 507 -3.37 -27.05 -25.62
CA TYR A 507 -2.40 -26.44 -24.71
C TYR A 507 -2.52 -27.00 -23.28
N ASN A 508 -3.45 -27.94 -23.07
CA ASN A 508 -3.78 -28.52 -21.78
C ASN A 508 -3.95 -27.49 -20.65
N ARG A 509 -4.61 -26.36 -20.98
CA ARG A 509 -4.82 -25.27 -20.03
C ARG A 509 -6.03 -24.41 -20.35
N SER A 510 -6.48 -23.74 -19.31
CA SER A 510 -7.41 -22.61 -19.38
C SER A 510 -6.70 -21.34 -19.81
N ILE A 511 -7.36 -20.56 -20.66
CA ILE A 511 -6.87 -19.27 -21.19
C ILE A 511 -7.99 -18.25 -21.11
N VAL A 512 -7.68 -17.06 -20.56
CA VAL A 512 -8.55 -15.89 -20.64
C VAL A 512 -8.56 -15.41 -22.08
N VAL A 513 -9.74 -15.42 -22.71
CA VAL A 513 -9.96 -15.05 -24.11
C VAL A 513 -10.65 -13.70 -24.25
N SER A 514 -11.13 -13.10 -23.17
CA SER A 514 -11.59 -11.71 -23.14
C SER A 514 -11.54 -11.17 -21.71
N ARG A 515 -11.10 -9.92 -21.55
CA ARG A 515 -11.10 -9.22 -20.26
C ARG A 515 -11.80 -7.88 -20.42
N ALA A 516 -12.61 -7.48 -19.44
CA ALA A 516 -13.24 -6.18 -19.45
C ALA A 516 -13.37 -5.62 -18.04
N PHE A 517 -13.47 -4.30 -17.94
CA PHE A 517 -13.82 -3.62 -16.71
C PHE A 517 -15.14 -2.91 -16.89
N ILE A 518 -16.08 -3.16 -15.98
CA ILE A 518 -17.43 -2.60 -16.03
C ILE A 518 -17.84 -2.00 -14.69
N THR A 519 -18.62 -0.91 -14.72
CA THR A 519 -19.09 -0.22 -13.50
C THR A 519 -20.50 -0.64 -13.06
N SER A 520 -21.25 -1.36 -13.89
CA SER A 520 -22.64 -1.77 -13.63
C SER A 520 -22.82 -3.28 -13.73
N GLN A 521 -23.67 -3.82 -12.86
CA GLN A 521 -24.06 -5.23 -12.86
C GLN A 521 -25.33 -5.54 -13.66
N SER A 522 -25.96 -4.53 -14.25
CA SER A 522 -27.28 -4.72 -14.83
C SER A 522 -27.27 -5.63 -16.06
N ALA A 523 -28.44 -6.19 -16.39
CA ALA A 523 -28.59 -7.00 -17.60
C ALA A 523 -28.37 -6.19 -18.88
N THR A 524 -28.71 -4.90 -18.85
CA THR A 524 -28.49 -4.00 -19.98
C THR A 524 -27.00 -3.70 -20.17
N ALA A 525 -26.27 -3.46 -19.07
CA ALA A 525 -24.82 -3.26 -19.09
C ALA A 525 -24.09 -4.48 -19.66
N HIS A 526 -24.43 -5.69 -19.19
CA HIS A 526 -23.84 -6.93 -19.71
C HIS A 526 -24.22 -7.21 -21.17
N PHE A 527 -25.45 -6.89 -21.60
CA PHE A 527 -25.84 -7.00 -23.01
C PHE A 527 -24.94 -6.14 -23.91
N LEU A 528 -24.70 -4.88 -23.51
CA LEU A 528 -23.80 -3.98 -24.24
C LEU A 528 -22.36 -4.51 -24.25
N LEU A 529 -21.89 -5.05 -23.13
CA LEU A 529 -20.58 -5.66 -23.01
C LEU A 529 -20.42 -6.86 -23.97
N PHE A 530 -21.33 -7.83 -23.93
CA PHE A 530 -21.27 -8.99 -24.83
C PHE A 530 -21.33 -8.57 -26.30
N LYS A 531 -22.22 -7.64 -26.63
CA LYS A 531 -22.31 -7.09 -27.98
C LYS A 531 -20.96 -6.52 -28.43
N ARG A 532 -20.30 -5.71 -27.59
CA ARG A 532 -19.01 -5.10 -27.94
C ARG A 532 -17.88 -6.14 -28.02
N ILE A 533 -17.83 -7.12 -27.10
CA ILE A 533 -16.84 -8.22 -27.14
C ILE A 533 -16.90 -8.95 -28.49
N PHE A 534 -18.08 -9.43 -28.88
CA PHE A 534 -18.20 -10.20 -30.10
C PHE A 534 -18.06 -9.34 -31.36
N GLN A 535 -18.46 -8.06 -31.35
CA GLN A 535 -18.17 -7.15 -32.45
C GLN A 535 -16.67 -6.95 -32.68
N VAL A 536 -15.87 -6.83 -31.62
CA VAL A 536 -14.41 -6.75 -31.73
C VAL A 536 -13.86 -8.07 -32.27
N ALA A 537 -14.33 -9.21 -31.76
CA ALA A 537 -13.87 -10.52 -32.23
C ALA A 537 -14.22 -10.79 -33.71
N GLU A 538 -15.40 -10.37 -34.15
CA GLU A 538 -15.82 -10.43 -35.55
C GLU A 538 -14.95 -9.53 -36.44
N ALA A 539 -14.63 -8.32 -35.99
CA ALA A 539 -13.76 -7.40 -36.71
C ALA A 539 -12.32 -7.96 -36.86
N ASP A 540 -11.79 -8.59 -35.81
CA ASP A 540 -10.44 -9.19 -35.82
C ASP A 540 -10.35 -10.42 -36.70
N THR A 541 -11.41 -11.22 -36.76
CA THR A 541 -11.39 -12.53 -37.45
C THR A 541 -12.03 -12.51 -38.83
N GLY A 542 -12.78 -11.45 -39.15
CA GLY A 542 -13.59 -11.36 -40.37
C GLY A 542 -14.72 -12.40 -40.45
N LYS A 543 -15.05 -13.06 -39.33
CA LYS A 543 -16.05 -14.14 -39.26
C LYS A 543 -17.16 -13.75 -38.29
N PRO A 544 -18.43 -14.01 -38.61
CA PRO A 544 -19.54 -13.76 -37.67
C PRO A 544 -19.48 -14.72 -36.48
N PHE A 545 -19.88 -14.24 -35.30
CA PHE A 545 -20.00 -15.08 -34.12
C PHE A 545 -21.22 -15.99 -34.24
N ARG A 546 -21.05 -17.27 -33.88
CA ARG A 546 -22.07 -18.31 -34.04
C ARG A 546 -22.29 -19.05 -32.73
N ILE A 547 -23.52 -19.49 -32.55
CA ILE A 547 -24.01 -20.20 -31.37
C ILE A 547 -24.78 -21.40 -31.85
N ARG A 548 -24.48 -22.60 -31.35
CA ARG A 548 -25.02 -23.85 -31.90
C ARG A 548 -26.53 -23.90 -31.91
N HIS A 549 -27.22 -23.51 -30.84
CA HIS A 549 -28.69 -23.61 -30.80
C HIS A 549 -29.41 -22.61 -31.70
N ILE A 550 -28.71 -21.56 -32.16
CA ILE A 550 -29.22 -20.53 -33.07
C ILE A 550 -28.83 -20.86 -34.51
N HIS A 551 -27.59 -21.28 -34.73
CA HIS A 551 -26.94 -21.34 -36.04
C HIS A 551 -26.62 -22.76 -36.54
N GLY A 552 -26.69 -23.77 -35.65
CA GLY A 552 -26.31 -25.16 -35.92
C GLY A 552 -24.86 -25.51 -35.53
N ASP A 553 -24.02 -24.50 -35.33
CA ASP A 553 -22.59 -24.59 -35.00
C ASP A 553 -22.10 -23.36 -34.21
N GLY A 554 -20.83 -23.38 -33.79
CA GLY A 554 -20.21 -22.32 -32.97
C GLY A 554 -20.20 -22.67 -31.48
N LEU A 555 -20.47 -21.68 -30.64
CA LEU A 555 -20.46 -21.84 -29.18
C LEU A 555 -21.57 -22.79 -28.71
N ASP A 556 -21.19 -23.77 -27.89
CA ASP A 556 -22.06 -24.84 -27.39
C ASP A 556 -22.64 -24.51 -26.01
N SER A 557 -21.83 -23.94 -25.11
CA SER A 557 -22.24 -23.67 -23.73
C SER A 557 -21.52 -22.49 -23.08
N VAL A 558 -22.21 -21.82 -22.17
CA VAL A 558 -21.67 -20.80 -21.26
C VAL A 558 -21.84 -21.28 -19.82
N THR A 559 -20.74 -21.36 -19.08
CA THR A 559 -20.74 -21.71 -17.65
C THR A 559 -20.40 -20.48 -16.80
N ALA A 560 -21.16 -20.21 -15.74
CA ALA A 560 -20.90 -19.05 -14.87
C ALA A 560 -21.49 -19.22 -13.47
N ASP A 561 -21.18 -18.31 -12.55
CA ASP A 561 -21.61 -18.32 -11.14
C ASP A 561 -23.13 -18.13 -10.90
N GLY A 562 -23.88 -17.81 -11.95
CA GLY A 562 -25.32 -17.60 -11.88
C GLY A 562 -25.74 -16.16 -11.57
N HIS A 563 -24.85 -15.18 -11.71
CA HIS A 563 -25.21 -13.77 -11.57
C HIS A 563 -26.28 -13.36 -12.60
N ARG A 564 -27.46 -12.93 -12.10
CA ARG A 564 -28.65 -12.71 -12.94
C ARG A 564 -28.43 -11.64 -14.02
N GLY A 565 -27.77 -10.54 -13.69
CA GLY A 565 -27.49 -9.48 -14.68
C GLY A 565 -26.66 -9.99 -15.85
N GLN A 566 -25.62 -10.75 -15.55
CA GLN A 566 -24.74 -11.35 -16.55
C GLN A 566 -25.48 -12.37 -17.42
N ALA A 567 -26.18 -13.33 -16.80
CA ALA A 567 -26.93 -14.34 -17.54
C ALA A 567 -27.97 -13.70 -18.45
N VAL A 568 -28.82 -12.81 -17.92
CA VAL A 568 -29.88 -12.17 -18.71
C VAL A 568 -29.29 -11.25 -19.79
N GLY A 569 -28.17 -10.57 -19.54
CA GLY A 569 -27.45 -9.80 -20.55
C GLY A 569 -26.98 -10.68 -21.72
N PHE A 570 -26.43 -11.87 -21.44
CA PHE A 570 -26.06 -12.85 -22.46
C PHE A 570 -27.30 -13.39 -23.22
N GLY A 571 -28.39 -13.66 -22.51
CA GLY A 571 -29.66 -14.08 -23.12
C GLY A 571 -30.24 -13.02 -24.07
N ARG A 572 -30.15 -11.74 -23.70
CA ARG A 572 -30.53 -10.60 -24.58
C ARG A 572 -29.63 -10.50 -25.80
N PHE A 573 -28.34 -10.78 -25.65
CA PHE A 573 -27.41 -10.83 -26.78
C PHE A 573 -27.80 -11.96 -27.76
N CYS A 574 -28.12 -13.16 -27.27
CA CYS A 574 -28.66 -14.25 -28.09
C CYS A 574 -29.97 -13.88 -28.80
N GLN A 575 -30.85 -13.14 -28.10
CA GLN A 575 -32.11 -12.66 -28.67
C GLN A 575 -31.86 -11.68 -29.81
N GLU A 576 -30.91 -10.77 -29.66
CA GLU A 576 -30.53 -9.84 -30.72
C GLU A 576 -29.97 -10.57 -31.95
N LEU A 577 -29.10 -11.58 -31.74
CA LEU A 577 -28.56 -12.40 -32.84
C LEU A 577 -29.65 -13.14 -33.62
N SER A 578 -30.73 -13.56 -32.98
CA SER A 578 -31.80 -14.36 -33.60
C SER A 578 -33.00 -13.54 -34.11
N LYS A 579 -33.06 -12.24 -33.81
CA LYS A 579 -34.23 -11.36 -34.03
C LYS A 579 -34.73 -11.33 -35.48
N GLY A 580 -33.83 -11.47 -36.45
CA GLY A 580 -34.14 -11.49 -37.89
C GLY A 580 -34.10 -12.87 -38.55
N MET A 581 -33.87 -13.93 -37.77
CA MET A 581 -33.65 -15.26 -38.33
C MET A 581 -34.97 -16.01 -38.54
N MET A 582 -35.15 -16.52 -39.76
CA MET A 582 -36.21 -17.46 -40.10
C MET A 582 -35.81 -18.87 -39.68
N GLY A 583 -36.80 -19.69 -39.33
CA GLY A 583 -36.59 -21.07 -38.90
C GLY A 583 -36.85 -21.31 -37.41
N TYR A 584 -36.55 -22.54 -36.99
CA TYR A 584 -36.87 -23.06 -35.66
C TYR A 584 -35.60 -23.38 -34.88
N CYS A 585 -35.71 -23.41 -33.56
CA CYS A 585 -34.58 -23.73 -32.71
C CYS A 585 -34.08 -25.15 -32.95
N ALA A 586 -32.76 -25.33 -33.07
CA ALA A 586 -32.14 -26.63 -33.27
C ALA A 586 -32.45 -27.63 -32.14
N TYR A 587 -32.71 -27.13 -30.93
CA TYR A 587 -32.99 -27.95 -29.75
C TYR A 587 -34.49 -28.07 -29.43
N GLU A 588 -35.33 -27.23 -30.04
CA GLU A 588 -36.79 -27.27 -29.88
C GLU A 588 -37.44 -26.81 -31.20
N GLN A 589 -37.71 -27.77 -32.09
CA GLN A 589 -38.17 -27.50 -33.46
C GLN A 589 -39.57 -26.87 -33.54
N THR A 590 -40.30 -26.76 -32.42
CA THR A 590 -41.63 -26.14 -32.35
C THR A 590 -41.58 -24.64 -32.09
N LYS A 591 -40.45 -24.11 -31.58
CA LYS A 591 -40.28 -22.67 -31.32
C LYS A 591 -39.45 -22.01 -32.42
N ALA A 592 -40.03 -20.98 -33.04
CA ALA A 592 -39.33 -20.14 -34.00
C ALA A 592 -38.20 -19.34 -33.31
N LEU A 593 -37.02 -19.27 -33.95
CA LEU A 593 -35.83 -18.63 -33.37
C LEU A 593 -36.08 -17.17 -32.98
N HIS A 594 -36.64 -16.36 -33.87
CA HIS A 594 -36.95 -14.94 -33.63
C HIS A 594 -37.99 -14.68 -32.52
N LYS A 595 -38.69 -15.74 -32.05
CA LYS A 595 -39.66 -15.63 -30.93
C LYS A 595 -39.07 -16.01 -29.58
N LEU A 596 -37.84 -16.52 -29.53
CA LEU A 596 -37.20 -16.89 -28.28
C LEU A 596 -36.95 -15.64 -27.44
N SER A 597 -37.37 -15.69 -26.17
CA SER A 597 -37.00 -14.67 -25.18
C SER A 597 -35.54 -14.82 -24.75
N ALA A 598 -35.01 -13.82 -24.06
CA ALA A 598 -33.71 -13.93 -23.41
C ALA A 598 -33.63 -15.15 -22.47
N TYR A 599 -34.71 -15.46 -21.74
CA TYR A 599 -34.77 -16.61 -20.84
C TYR A 599 -34.85 -17.94 -21.60
N ASP A 600 -35.57 -17.99 -22.72
CA ASP A 600 -35.59 -19.16 -23.59
C ASP A 600 -34.18 -19.50 -24.12
N HIS A 601 -33.40 -18.50 -24.50
CA HIS A 601 -32.01 -18.73 -24.92
C HIS A 601 -31.16 -19.28 -23.78
N LEU A 602 -31.31 -18.79 -22.56
CA LEU A 602 -30.54 -19.28 -21.41
C LEU A 602 -30.80 -20.77 -21.13
N LYS A 603 -32.04 -21.24 -21.28
CA LYS A 603 -32.37 -22.67 -21.14
C LYS A 603 -31.69 -23.58 -22.16
N ARG A 604 -31.04 -23.03 -23.20
CA ARG A 604 -30.39 -23.77 -24.29
C ARG A 604 -28.87 -23.72 -24.26
N ILE A 605 -28.29 -22.72 -23.59
CA ILE A 605 -26.84 -22.46 -23.65
C ILE A 605 -26.19 -22.25 -22.27
N TYR A 606 -26.93 -21.81 -21.26
CA TYR A 606 -26.34 -21.37 -20.00
C TYR A 606 -26.39 -22.49 -18.95
N ARG A 607 -25.29 -22.64 -18.21
CA ARG A 607 -25.14 -23.59 -17.12
C ARG A 607 -24.48 -22.94 -15.92
N TYR A 608 -24.89 -23.32 -14.72
CA TYR A 608 -24.25 -22.88 -13.48
C TYR A 608 -22.92 -23.60 -13.29
N CYS A 609 -21.91 -22.89 -12.83
CA CYS A 609 -20.72 -23.48 -12.25
C CYS A 609 -21.12 -24.26 -11.00
N PHE A 610 -20.97 -25.59 -11.02
CA PHE A 610 -21.42 -26.44 -9.91
C PHE A 610 -20.60 -26.19 -8.65
N SER A 611 -19.31 -25.87 -8.76
CA SER A 611 -18.50 -25.47 -7.61
C SER A 611 -19.05 -24.23 -6.90
N HIS A 612 -19.42 -23.19 -7.66
CA HIS A 612 -20.05 -21.99 -7.09
C HIS A 612 -21.44 -22.29 -6.53
N TYR A 613 -22.25 -23.06 -7.26
CA TYR A 613 -23.57 -23.47 -6.81
C TYR A 613 -23.52 -24.24 -5.48
N ILE A 614 -22.69 -25.27 -5.37
CA ILE A 614 -22.55 -26.09 -4.17
C ILE A 614 -22.02 -25.24 -3.01
N ARG A 615 -21.07 -24.33 -3.26
CA ARG A 615 -20.57 -23.37 -2.26
C ARG A 615 -21.71 -22.48 -1.73
N HIS A 616 -22.49 -21.85 -2.62
CA HIS A 616 -23.62 -20.99 -2.23
C HIS A 616 -24.72 -21.76 -1.49
N VAL A 617 -25.02 -23.01 -1.87
CA VAL A 617 -25.94 -23.86 -1.11
C VAL A 617 -25.35 -24.17 0.28
N GLY A 618 -24.04 -24.42 0.37
CA GLY A 618 -23.33 -24.64 1.64
C GLY A 618 -23.40 -23.46 2.61
N GLU A 619 -23.46 -22.22 2.12
CA GLU A 619 -23.65 -21.01 2.94
C GLU A 619 -25.02 -20.95 3.64
N LEU A 620 -26.00 -21.72 3.17
CA LEU A 620 -27.31 -21.85 3.83
C LEU A 620 -27.25 -22.81 5.04
N LYS A 621 -26.10 -23.43 5.32
CA LYS A 621 -25.92 -24.25 6.51
C LYS A 621 -26.23 -23.45 7.78
N GLY A 622 -27.02 -24.06 8.67
CA GLY A 622 -27.52 -23.40 9.89
C GLY A 622 -28.75 -22.52 9.68
N HIS A 623 -29.17 -22.28 8.42
CA HIS A 623 -30.41 -21.56 8.08
C HIS A 623 -31.52 -22.47 7.57
N VAL A 624 -31.15 -23.65 7.05
CA VAL A 624 -32.06 -24.72 6.62
C VAL A 624 -31.54 -26.06 7.10
N ASP A 625 -32.43 -27.05 7.19
CA ASP A 625 -32.09 -28.40 7.65
C ASP A 625 -31.17 -29.14 6.67
N GLY A 626 -30.42 -30.14 7.18
CA GLY A 626 -29.47 -30.92 6.37
C GLY A 626 -30.12 -31.68 5.20
N GLU A 627 -31.35 -32.14 5.37
CA GLU A 627 -32.13 -32.79 4.29
C GLU A 627 -32.42 -31.82 3.14
N VAL A 628 -32.67 -30.55 3.46
CA VAL A 628 -32.98 -29.50 2.50
C VAL A 628 -31.74 -29.11 1.70
N LEU A 629 -30.58 -28.99 2.36
CA LEU A 629 -29.29 -28.78 1.68
C LEU A 629 -29.00 -29.92 0.71
N THR A 630 -29.24 -31.17 1.14
CA THR A 630 -29.05 -32.36 0.30
C THR A 630 -29.99 -32.33 -0.90
N ALA A 631 -31.26 -31.97 -0.69
CA ALA A 631 -32.24 -31.79 -1.75
C ALA A 631 -31.80 -30.71 -2.77
N MET A 632 -31.36 -29.55 -2.31
CA MET A 632 -30.81 -28.49 -3.17
C MET A 632 -29.58 -28.97 -3.96
N MET A 633 -28.61 -29.61 -3.31
CA MET A 633 -27.40 -30.11 -3.98
C MET A 633 -27.73 -31.19 -5.02
N SER A 634 -28.73 -32.04 -4.78
CA SER A 634 -29.14 -33.11 -5.70
C SER A 634 -29.67 -32.61 -7.05
N LEU A 635 -30.07 -31.34 -7.16
CA LEU A 635 -30.51 -30.73 -8.41
C LEU A 635 -29.36 -30.44 -9.39
N ALA A 636 -28.11 -30.35 -8.90
CA ALA A 636 -26.92 -30.19 -9.75
C ALA A 636 -26.55 -31.52 -10.44
N SER A 637 -27.46 -32.01 -11.27
CA SER A 637 -27.38 -33.32 -11.93
C SER A 637 -27.48 -33.18 -13.45
N ALA A 638 -26.69 -34.01 -14.15
CA ALA A 638 -26.82 -34.23 -15.58
C ALA A 638 -27.84 -35.34 -15.92
N ASP A 639 -28.25 -36.14 -14.93
CA ASP A 639 -29.20 -37.23 -15.13
C ASP A 639 -30.63 -36.73 -14.91
N ALA A 640 -31.53 -37.11 -15.83
CA ALA A 640 -32.95 -36.81 -15.65
C ALA A 640 -33.50 -37.59 -14.45
N LEU A 641 -33.91 -36.84 -13.42
CA LEU A 641 -34.59 -37.35 -12.26
C LEU A 641 -36.01 -37.81 -12.65
N PRO A 642 -36.49 -38.97 -12.16
CA PRO A 642 -37.89 -39.34 -12.29
C PRO A 642 -38.81 -38.24 -11.74
N ALA A 643 -39.95 -38.01 -12.39
CA ALA A 643 -40.85 -36.89 -12.06
C ALA A 643 -41.22 -36.84 -10.56
N HIS A 644 -41.58 -37.97 -9.98
CA HIS A 644 -41.91 -38.09 -8.55
C HIS A 644 -40.73 -37.74 -7.61
N VAL A 645 -39.48 -38.02 -8.02
CA VAL A 645 -38.29 -37.65 -7.24
C VAL A 645 -38.05 -36.15 -7.32
N TYR A 646 -38.16 -35.57 -8.52
CA TYR A 646 -38.03 -34.13 -8.73
C TYR A 646 -39.08 -33.35 -7.92
N GLU A 647 -40.35 -33.77 -8.00
CA GLU A 647 -41.44 -33.18 -7.22
C GLU A 647 -41.22 -33.31 -5.71
N LYS A 648 -40.73 -34.46 -5.24
CA LYS A 648 -40.35 -34.65 -3.84
C LYS A 648 -39.25 -33.69 -3.40
N ILE A 649 -38.21 -33.50 -4.22
CA ILE A 649 -37.13 -32.53 -3.94
C ILE A 649 -37.69 -31.12 -3.81
N LEU A 650 -38.54 -30.68 -4.75
CA LEU A 650 -39.17 -29.37 -4.68
C LEU A 650 -40.07 -29.22 -3.46
N PHE A 651 -40.81 -30.27 -3.09
CA PHE A 651 -41.65 -30.28 -1.90
C PHE A 651 -40.81 -30.13 -0.61
N ILE A 652 -39.70 -30.86 -0.48
CA ILE A 652 -38.79 -30.73 0.67
C ILE A 652 -38.29 -29.28 0.78
N ILE A 653 -37.84 -28.69 -0.32
CA ILE A 653 -37.31 -27.32 -0.34
C ILE A 653 -38.43 -26.30 -0.04
N GLY A 654 -39.61 -26.46 -0.65
CA GLY A 654 -40.75 -25.57 -0.48
C GLY A 654 -41.36 -25.58 0.93
N ASN A 655 -41.08 -26.60 1.74
CA ASN A 655 -41.56 -26.70 3.12
C ASN A 655 -40.46 -26.44 4.18
N SER A 656 -39.25 -26.04 3.77
CA SER A 656 -38.07 -25.89 4.64
C SER A 656 -37.92 -24.53 5.35
N GLY A 657 -39.02 -23.80 5.48
CA GLY A 657 -39.04 -22.45 6.03
C GLY A 657 -38.63 -21.37 5.02
N LYS A 658 -38.57 -20.11 5.49
CA LYS A 658 -38.46 -18.93 4.61
C LYS A 658 -37.26 -18.98 3.65
N LYS A 659 -36.08 -19.36 4.13
CA LYS A 659 -34.84 -19.35 3.33
C LYS A 659 -34.89 -20.34 2.17
N GLY A 660 -35.41 -21.55 2.36
CA GLY A 660 -35.56 -22.50 1.26
C GLY A 660 -36.69 -22.15 0.30
N ILE A 661 -37.81 -21.60 0.81
CA ILE A 661 -38.88 -21.06 -0.05
C ILE A 661 -38.37 -19.94 -0.94
N ASP A 662 -37.64 -18.97 -0.37
CA ASP A 662 -37.07 -17.84 -1.11
C ASP A 662 -36.05 -18.31 -2.14
N TRP A 663 -35.23 -19.31 -1.78
CA TRP A 663 -34.30 -19.95 -2.71
C TRP A 663 -35.03 -20.62 -3.89
N LEU A 664 -36.11 -21.37 -3.62
CA LEU A 664 -36.87 -22.05 -4.68
C LEU A 664 -37.53 -21.03 -5.61
N LYS A 665 -38.14 -19.98 -5.04
CA LYS A 665 -38.71 -18.87 -5.81
C LYS A 665 -37.68 -18.19 -6.69
N ASP A 666 -36.45 -18.00 -6.21
CA ASP A 666 -35.35 -17.47 -7.02
C ASP A 666 -35.03 -18.39 -8.21
N LYS A 667 -35.05 -19.72 -8.03
CA LYS A 667 -34.78 -20.66 -9.12
C LYS A 667 -35.92 -20.81 -10.12
N GLU A 668 -37.15 -20.56 -9.69
CA GLU A 668 -38.34 -20.53 -10.56
C GLU A 668 -38.55 -19.17 -11.25
N ALA A 669 -37.84 -18.11 -10.81
CA ALA A 669 -37.94 -16.78 -11.40
C ALA A 669 -37.46 -16.75 -12.87
N GLY A 670 -37.91 -15.73 -13.61
CA GLY A 670 -37.50 -15.54 -15.01
C GLY A 670 -37.89 -16.72 -15.90
N GLU A 671 -39.11 -17.23 -15.75
CA GLU A 671 -39.59 -18.41 -16.50
C GLU A 671 -38.79 -19.70 -16.20
N GLY A 672 -38.12 -19.79 -15.04
CA GLY A 672 -37.39 -20.99 -14.61
C GLY A 672 -36.06 -21.23 -15.34
N TRP A 673 -35.48 -20.21 -15.99
CA TRP A 673 -34.14 -20.35 -16.57
C TRP A 673 -33.04 -20.71 -15.55
N PRO A 674 -33.05 -20.24 -14.28
CA PRO A 674 -32.01 -20.62 -13.33
C PRO A 674 -32.08 -22.11 -12.99
N MET A 675 -33.30 -22.65 -12.81
CA MET A 675 -33.50 -24.09 -12.61
C MET A 675 -32.98 -24.90 -13.80
N ALA A 676 -33.27 -24.46 -15.04
CA ALA A 676 -32.77 -25.10 -16.26
C ALA A 676 -31.23 -25.02 -16.41
N ALA A 677 -30.58 -24.07 -15.76
CA ALA A 677 -29.13 -23.92 -15.76
C ALA A 677 -28.44 -24.76 -14.67
N ILE A 678 -29.18 -25.23 -13.66
CA ILE A 678 -28.69 -26.11 -12.59
C ILE A 678 -28.98 -27.59 -12.94
N TYR A 679 -30.20 -27.86 -13.41
CA TYR A 679 -30.72 -29.20 -13.63
C TYR A 679 -31.00 -29.46 -15.12
N TRP A 680 -30.29 -30.44 -15.68
CA TRP A 680 -30.39 -30.77 -17.10
C TRP A 680 -31.81 -31.15 -17.54
N GLY A 681 -32.60 -31.83 -16.69
CA GLY A 681 -33.97 -32.23 -17.06
C GLY A 681 -34.97 -31.08 -17.24
N LYS A 682 -34.57 -29.84 -16.93
CA LYS A 682 -35.31 -28.61 -17.29
C LYS A 682 -34.60 -27.78 -18.37
N SER A 683 -33.40 -28.18 -18.76
CA SER A 683 -32.63 -27.61 -19.86
C SER A 683 -33.11 -28.17 -21.20
N PHE A 684 -33.00 -27.36 -22.25
CA PHE A 684 -33.13 -27.81 -23.64
C PHE A 684 -31.76 -28.12 -24.27
N MET A 685 -30.66 -27.92 -23.53
CA MET A 685 -29.32 -28.26 -24.01
C MET A 685 -29.21 -29.79 -24.24
N PRO A 686 -28.66 -30.26 -25.37
CA PRO A 686 -28.40 -31.68 -25.57
C PRO A 686 -27.51 -32.26 -24.47
N LEU A 687 -27.77 -33.50 -24.05
CA LEU A 687 -27.05 -34.13 -22.93
C LEU A 687 -25.53 -34.19 -23.16
N SER A 688 -25.08 -34.45 -24.38
CA SER A 688 -23.66 -34.46 -24.74
C SER A 688 -23.02 -33.08 -24.58
N VAL A 689 -23.72 -32.02 -24.95
CA VAL A 689 -23.27 -30.63 -24.77
C VAL A 689 -23.21 -30.27 -23.29
N TRP A 690 -24.25 -30.64 -22.52
CA TRP A 690 -24.29 -30.41 -21.08
C TRP A 690 -23.14 -31.11 -20.34
N LYS A 691 -22.85 -32.37 -20.69
CA LYS A 691 -21.75 -33.14 -20.09
C LYS A 691 -20.36 -32.63 -20.51
N ALA A 692 -20.24 -32.03 -21.70
CA ALA A 692 -19.00 -31.41 -22.15
C ALA A 692 -18.74 -30.02 -21.54
N ALA A 693 -19.79 -29.35 -21.05
CA ALA A 693 -19.64 -28.06 -20.38
C ALA A 693 -18.80 -28.21 -19.09
N PRO A 694 -17.87 -27.28 -18.81
CA PRO A 694 -17.04 -27.35 -17.61
C PRO A 694 -17.93 -27.32 -16.36
N SER A 695 -17.72 -28.26 -15.43
CA SER A 695 -18.47 -28.32 -14.17
C SER A 695 -17.99 -27.29 -13.15
N THR A 696 -16.78 -26.74 -13.36
CA THR A 696 -16.14 -25.78 -12.46
C THR A 696 -15.56 -24.63 -13.29
N SER A 697 -15.44 -23.46 -12.65
CA SER A 697 -14.66 -22.32 -13.15
C SER A 697 -13.32 -22.23 -12.41
N ASN A 698 -12.74 -23.38 -12.04
CA ASN A 698 -11.50 -23.42 -11.24
C ASN A 698 -10.31 -22.78 -11.96
N GLY A 699 -10.29 -22.81 -13.31
CA GLY A 699 -9.31 -22.07 -14.09
C GLY A 699 -9.44 -20.56 -13.85
N ASN A 700 -10.66 -20.02 -13.93
CA ASN A 700 -10.92 -18.60 -13.67
C ASN A 700 -10.53 -18.23 -12.23
N GLU A 701 -10.91 -19.06 -11.24
CA GLU A 701 -10.54 -18.81 -9.84
C GLU A 701 -9.01 -18.79 -9.65
N GLN A 702 -8.27 -19.66 -10.32
CA GLN A 702 -6.81 -19.69 -10.27
C GLN A 702 -6.19 -18.48 -10.97
N ALA A 703 -6.70 -18.10 -12.15
CA ALA A 703 -6.26 -16.89 -12.86
C ALA A 703 -6.47 -15.64 -11.99
N HIS A 704 -7.66 -15.51 -11.39
CA HIS A 704 -7.97 -14.45 -10.43
C HIS A 704 -7.05 -14.47 -9.21
N ARG A 705 -6.74 -15.63 -8.62
CA ARG A 705 -5.80 -15.70 -7.49
C ARG A 705 -4.40 -15.27 -7.90
N ASN A 706 -3.93 -15.69 -9.06
CA ASN A 706 -2.59 -15.34 -9.56
C ASN A 706 -2.46 -13.84 -9.79
N ILE A 707 -3.42 -13.23 -10.50
CA ILE A 707 -3.37 -11.80 -10.83
C ILE A 707 -3.55 -10.90 -9.61
N ASN A 708 -4.27 -11.37 -8.57
CA ASN A 708 -4.39 -10.65 -7.30
C ASN A 708 -3.08 -10.61 -6.49
N ARG A 709 -2.10 -11.48 -6.78
CA ARG A 709 -0.77 -11.41 -6.13
C ARG A 709 0.00 -10.17 -6.56
N ASP A 710 -0.28 -9.66 -7.75
CA ASP A 710 0.33 -8.44 -8.30
C ASP A 710 -0.33 -7.15 -7.79
N GLY A 711 -1.38 -7.28 -6.98
CA GLY A 711 -2.01 -6.18 -6.26
C GLY A 711 -3.54 -6.19 -6.30
N ILE A 712 -4.15 -5.61 -5.26
CA ILE A 712 -5.61 -5.40 -5.16
C ILE A 712 -5.91 -3.90 -5.00
N LYS A 713 -7.13 -3.50 -5.34
CA LYS A 713 -7.62 -2.10 -5.33
C LYS A 713 -6.75 -1.14 -6.16
N LEU A 714 -6.30 -1.61 -7.32
CA LEU A 714 -5.52 -0.84 -8.29
C LEU A 714 -6.37 0.23 -8.98
N SER A 715 -5.71 1.27 -9.50
CA SER A 715 -6.30 2.15 -10.51
C SER A 715 -6.66 1.38 -11.80
N ILE A 716 -7.62 1.88 -12.58
CA ILE A 716 -8.08 1.21 -13.81
C ILE A 716 -6.98 1.15 -14.88
N LEU A 717 -6.14 2.18 -14.98
CA LEU A 717 -5.00 2.17 -15.90
C LEU A 717 -4.00 1.06 -15.53
N ALA A 718 -3.64 0.96 -14.25
CA ALA A 718 -2.78 -0.12 -13.77
C ALA A 718 -3.42 -1.50 -14.03
N GLY A 719 -4.73 -1.65 -13.74
CA GLY A 719 -5.48 -2.87 -14.00
C GLY A 719 -5.43 -3.32 -15.47
N ALA A 720 -5.59 -2.38 -16.41
CA ALA A 720 -5.49 -2.64 -17.85
C ALA A 720 -4.06 -3.00 -18.29
N MET A 721 -3.03 -2.27 -17.82
CA MET A 721 -1.63 -2.55 -18.18
C MET A 721 -1.13 -3.89 -17.62
N ILE A 722 -1.56 -4.29 -16.43
CA ILE A 722 -1.24 -5.62 -15.87
C ILE A 722 -1.94 -6.71 -16.68
N GLY A 723 -3.23 -6.51 -17.00
CA GLY A 723 -3.98 -7.40 -17.87
C GLY A 723 -3.26 -7.62 -19.20
N TYR A 724 -2.79 -6.52 -19.83
CA TYR A 724 -2.02 -6.58 -21.07
C TYR A 724 -0.78 -7.47 -20.93
N ASN A 725 0.02 -7.25 -19.88
CA ASN A 725 1.26 -8.02 -19.68
C ASN A 725 0.99 -9.52 -19.49
N LEU A 726 -0.04 -9.88 -18.73
CA LEU A 726 -0.36 -11.28 -18.45
C LEU A 726 -0.98 -11.99 -19.65
N ASP A 727 -1.92 -11.32 -20.32
CA ASP A 727 -2.57 -11.87 -21.50
C ASP A 727 -1.56 -11.98 -22.66
N SER A 728 -0.66 -11.00 -22.84
CA SER A 728 0.42 -11.04 -23.85
C SER A 728 1.44 -12.14 -23.60
N ARG A 729 1.87 -12.35 -22.34
CA ARG A 729 2.75 -13.48 -21.97
C ARG A 729 2.09 -14.81 -22.28
N THR A 730 0.79 -14.92 -21.99
CA THR A 730 0.02 -16.13 -22.30
C THR A 730 -0.01 -16.34 -23.81
N MET A 731 -0.36 -15.34 -24.62
CA MET A 731 -0.38 -15.46 -26.09
C MET A 731 1.00 -15.83 -26.67
N SER A 732 2.06 -15.17 -26.21
CA SER A 732 3.44 -15.45 -26.67
C SER A 732 3.87 -16.89 -26.36
N MET A 733 3.50 -17.40 -25.19
CA MET A 733 3.77 -18.78 -24.81
C MET A 733 3.03 -19.78 -25.71
N LEU A 734 1.79 -19.49 -26.11
CA LEU A 734 1.04 -20.34 -27.04
C LEU A 734 1.68 -20.34 -28.43
N GLU A 735 2.11 -19.18 -28.91
CA GLU A 735 2.79 -19.06 -30.21
C GLU A 735 4.08 -19.89 -30.25
N VAL A 736 4.89 -19.83 -29.18
CA VAL A 736 6.09 -20.66 -29.04
C VAL A 736 5.74 -22.16 -29.02
N GLY A 737 4.69 -22.53 -28.28
CA GLY A 737 4.24 -23.92 -28.21
C GLY A 737 3.78 -24.46 -29.57
N GLU A 738 3.05 -23.67 -30.35
CA GLU A 738 2.62 -24.03 -31.71
C GLU A 738 3.79 -24.13 -32.69
N LEU A 739 4.73 -23.19 -32.62
CA LEU A 739 5.82 -23.09 -33.58
C LEU A 739 6.90 -24.14 -33.32
N LEU A 740 7.17 -24.48 -32.06
CA LEU A 740 8.23 -25.40 -31.66
C LEU A 740 7.73 -26.76 -31.17
N GLY A 741 6.43 -26.93 -30.94
CA GLY A 741 5.86 -28.17 -30.36
C GLY A 741 6.27 -28.39 -28.89
N ILE A 742 6.63 -27.32 -28.17
CA ILE A 742 7.05 -27.39 -26.77
C ILE A 742 5.83 -27.10 -25.89
N ASP A 743 5.41 -28.11 -25.12
CA ASP A 743 4.34 -27.96 -24.15
C ASP A 743 4.77 -27.07 -22.97
N ALA A 744 3.83 -26.31 -22.43
CA ALA A 744 4.08 -25.45 -21.26
C ALA A 744 4.33 -26.24 -19.96
N ASN A 745 3.99 -27.53 -19.94
CA ASN A 745 4.17 -28.41 -18.78
C ASN A 745 4.84 -29.72 -19.24
N ASP A 746 5.98 -30.06 -18.65
CA ASP A 746 6.66 -31.35 -18.88
C ASP A 746 5.89 -32.56 -18.32
N GLN A 747 4.87 -32.32 -17.50
CA GLN A 747 4.01 -33.35 -16.93
C GLN A 747 2.63 -33.29 -17.60
N ALA A 748 2.17 -34.44 -18.09
CA ALA A 748 0.79 -34.59 -18.52
C ALA A 748 -0.13 -34.23 -17.34
N ALA A 749 -1.08 -33.31 -17.56
CA ALA A 749 -2.08 -33.00 -16.53
C ALA A 749 -2.76 -34.30 -16.09
N THR A 750 -2.58 -34.67 -14.83
CA THR A 750 -3.30 -35.79 -14.25
C THR A 750 -4.76 -35.36 -14.14
N HIS A 751 -5.60 -35.76 -15.10
CA HIS A 751 -7.03 -35.43 -15.19
C HIS A 751 -7.89 -35.94 -14.03
N PHE A 752 -7.30 -36.52 -12.99
CA PHE A 752 -7.99 -37.07 -11.82
C PHE A 752 -7.22 -36.74 -10.54
N ARG A 753 -7.56 -35.60 -9.91
CA ARG A 753 -7.50 -35.44 -8.46
C ARG A 753 -8.73 -34.69 -7.97
#